data_AF-A0A4Q3AGQ0-F1
#
_entry.id   AF-A0A4Q3AGQ0-F1
#
_cell.length_a   1.000
_cell.length_b   1.000
_cell.length_c   1.000
_cell.angle_alpha   90.00
_cell.angle_beta   90.00
_cell.angle_gamma   90.00
#
_symmetry.space_group_name_H-M   'P 1'
#
loop_
_entity.id
_entity.type
_entity.pdbx_description
1 polymer ?
#
loop_
_entity_poly.entity_id
_entity_poly.type
_entity_poly.pdbx_seq_one_letter_code
_entity_poly.pdbx_strand_id
1 'polypeptide(L)'
;MKSLVLHTLFAAVVSLGVARGQLSNTTYAVDTTIPDTALFLEGASGGTTATWTINPGVTVSGGRFFIGSTAVPNDGLATFVVDGGGTLNITRTGVFNLRLGQNGINATTTLPNSEAGALIVRGGSAVRLTGTTAGTFQEQPGSSITLDGIGSTFSSVGTWNAATGRFTSQTTTANGVLNSGAIPVTAVGGVISSSVFGAITTLTVLAAPPDPVLTVSAPPVIQSNGSPVNVSIPFSNTGATLPLTLTSITPGGNDVTTFTVNGFTSPVAPGGNGTINLTFTPYPGIGGPYAAELTIQSNDSANPSQTILLSATVANPAISITQERADFGTLAASPGATTANVTVTNTGGTADLTVDAFLLGTTDGFTVTSIPGPIAPGSSADIVLTFNPGAATGHFGGLLTILSDAAYNSSITLPVVANVTPASAFPGSLALQNGNFNANAYNSQNSTAPNGWTSSLVGIAGNYSQLIPNLTNLPALFWGRSGNFIQQDLSVANAGLTANQLTSLSVAFDRGYRNDTVTAGDIVLRVSLWDLVSDTEITGRDILIEDTGVIAGIGSNQLTATSIAFPVASASTGAVALRIATVEPLLNTNQFTATAIIDNVGLAFTGSYVPSIDAFGSWALAAGLDGTPGKENGPADDPDKDGVTNFDEFAFGSGPLSASSRSLVAALTADTTSDSQKELLLTVAVRSGASFNASASPSATVDGVVYQLQGSASLTAFDQTVEGPLATPVIPSSLPASPPAGYEYKTFRLAGSNGLPSRGFLRASALPVL
;
A
#
# COMPACT_ATOMS: atom_id res chain seq x y z
N MET A 1 -91.75 43.59 42.04
CA MET A 1 -91.47 42.47 41.14
C MET A 1 -91.36 43.01 39.73
N LYS A 2 -90.19 42.82 39.12
CA LYS A 2 -89.72 43.41 37.86
C LYS A 2 -90.01 42.46 36.69
N SER A 3 -90.47 42.99 35.56
CA SER A 3 -89.83 42.86 34.24
C SER A 3 -90.83 43.32 33.17
N LEU A 4 -90.53 44.47 32.56
CA LEU A 4 -91.20 44.99 31.38
C LEU A 4 -90.09 45.60 30.53
N VAL A 5 -89.84 45.08 29.34
CA VAL A 5 -89.12 45.85 28.32
C VAL A 5 -89.85 45.69 26.99
N LEU A 6 -90.38 46.84 26.58
CA LEU A 6 -91.36 47.10 25.54
C LEU A 6 -90.65 47.26 24.18
N HIS A 7 -91.17 46.59 23.15
CA HIS A 7 -90.95 46.93 21.74
C HIS A 7 -91.88 48.08 21.34
N THR A 8 -91.40 49.08 20.60
CA THR A 8 -92.12 49.68 19.44
C THR A 8 -91.33 50.75 18.66
N LEU A 9 -91.40 50.63 17.32
CA LEU A 9 -91.56 51.64 16.24
C LEU A 9 -90.58 52.82 16.04
N PHE A 10 -90.00 52.97 14.83
CA PHE A 10 -90.45 53.90 13.75
C PHE A 10 -89.51 53.82 12.51
N ALA A 11 -90.06 54.00 11.31
CA ALA A 11 -89.35 53.98 10.03
C ALA A 11 -89.16 55.40 9.46
N ALA A 12 -87.95 55.72 8.94
CA ALA A 12 -87.72 56.69 7.86
C ALA A 12 -86.24 56.68 7.37
N VAL A 13 -86.05 56.55 6.05
CA VAL A 13 -84.84 56.85 5.22
C VAL A 13 -83.54 56.12 5.60
N VAL A 14 -83.25 54.99 4.95
CA VAL A 14 -81.93 54.34 5.01
C VAL A 14 -81.14 54.68 3.74
N SER A 15 -80.18 55.60 3.84
CA SER A 15 -79.05 55.61 2.91
C SER A 15 -78.24 54.33 3.15
N LEU A 16 -77.95 53.57 2.08
CA LEU A 16 -77.25 52.28 2.07
C LEU A 16 -76.02 52.22 3.00
N GLY A 17 -76.22 51.70 4.23
CA GLY A 17 -75.16 51.41 5.19
C GLY A 17 -74.76 49.94 5.11
N VAL A 18 -73.52 49.67 4.69
CA VAL A 18 -72.88 48.36 4.85
C VAL A 18 -72.82 48.04 6.35
N ALA A 19 -73.24 46.85 6.79
CA ALA A 19 -73.12 46.44 8.18
C ALA A 19 -71.64 46.54 8.64
N ARG A 20 -71.36 47.42 9.59
CA ARG A 20 -70.04 47.62 10.20
C ARG A 20 -70.01 46.87 11.54
N GLY A 21 -69.01 46.01 11.74
CA GLY A 21 -68.79 45.33 13.03
C GLY A 21 -67.75 46.06 13.87
N GLN A 22 -67.92 46.09 15.20
CA GLN A 22 -66.90 46.61 16.11
C GLN A 22 -65.90 45.49 16.47
N LEU A 23 -64.60 45.79 16.42
CA LEU A 23 -63.55 44.88 16.85
C LEU A 23 -63.46 44.91 18.39
N SER A 24 -63.65 43.77 19.04
CA SER A 24 -63.58 43.60 20.49
C SER A 24 -62.68 42.43 20.87
N ASN A 25 -62.42 42.26 22.17
CA ASN A 25 -61.68 41.13 22.68
C ASN A 25 -62.42 39.82 22.38
N THR A 26 -61.73 38.87 21.76
CA THR A 26 -62.30 37.58 21.34
C THR A 26 -61.28 36.46 21.47
N THR A 27 -61.73 35.26 21.83
CA THR A 27 -60.90 34.05 21.86
C THR A 27 -61.40 33.05 20.84
N TYR A 28 -60.50 32.50 20.03
CA TYR A 28 -60.79 31.50 19.00
C TYR A 28 -60.08 30.19 19.33
N ALA A 29 -60.86 29.15 19.60
CA ALA A 29 -60.36 27.81 19.93
C ALA A 29 -60.50 26.79 18.78
N VAL A 30 -61.14 27.18 17.67
CA VAL A 30 -61.33 26.37 16.46
C VAL A 30 -61.25 27.26 15.22
N ASP A 31 -60.92 26.67 14.08
CA ASP A 31 -60.86 27.38 12.81
C ASP A 31 -62.16 28.13 12.55
N THR A 32 -62.04 29.42 12.27
CA THR A 32 -63.21 30.31 12.14
C THR A 32 -63.07 31.17 10.91
N THR A 33 -64.03 31.09 9.99
CA THR A 33 -64.14 32.03 8.88
C THR A 33 -65.05 33.18 9.29
N ILE A 34 -64.50 34.39 9.32
CA ILE A 34 -65.27 35.60 9.57
C ILE A 34 -65.78 36.19 8.24
N PRO A 35 -67.01 36.75 8.20
CA PRO A 35 -67.55 37.39 7.01
C PRO A 35 -66.66 38.52 6.50
N ASP A 36 -66.76 38.86 5.21
CA ASP A 36 -66.07 40.03 4.60
C ASP A 36 -66.71 41.37 5.02
N THR A 37 -67.19 41.47 6.26
CA THR A 37 -67.64 42.73 6.87
C THR A 37 -66.45 43.54 7.34
N ALA A 38 -66.60 44.87 7.32
CA ALA A 38 -65.57 45.75 7.85
C ALA A 38 -65.65 45.78 9.38
N LEU A 39 -64.57 45.33 10.02
CA LEU A 39 -64.34 45.33 11.45
C LEU A 39 -63.52 46.58 11.81
N PHE A 40 -64.12 47.45 12.60
CA PHE A 40 -63.50 48.71 13.03
C PHE A 40 -63.17 48.62 14.51
N LEU A 41 -61.93 48.94 14.86
CA LEU A 41 -61.57 49.30 16.22
C LEU A 41 -61.80 50.80 16.39
N GLU A 42 -63.04 51.25 16.20
CA GLU A 42 -63.46 52.65 16.41
C GLU A 42 -64.00 52.77 17.85
N GLY A 43 -63.26 53.45 18.72
CA GLY A 43 -63.77 53.94 20.00
C GLY A 43 -64.05 55.44 19.93
N ALA A 44 -65.04 55.93 20.67
CA ALA A 44 -65.40 57.34 20.72
C ALA A 44 -64.43 58.23 21.55
N SER A 45 -63.31 57.67 22.02
CA SER A 45 -62.39 58.35 22.94
C SER A 45 -60.89 57.98 22.78
N GLY A 46 -60.53 57.32 21.66
CA GLY A 46 -59.18 56.85 21.33
C GLY A 46 -58.47 55.98 22.40
N GLY A 47 -57.26 55.49 22.10
CA GLY A 47 -56.48 54.67 23.04
C GLY A 47 -57.07 53.28 23.33
N THR A 48 -57.91 52.75 22.43
CA THR A 48 -58.57 51.45 22.60
C THR A 48 -57.65 50.30 22.21
N THR A 49 -57.71 49.20 22.97
CA THR A 49 -57.02 47.95 22.64
C THR A 49 -58.03 46.83 22.47
N ALA A 50 -57.96 46.10 21.36
CA ALA A 50 -58.65 44.82 21.19
C ALA A 50 -57.64 43.69 21.04
N THR A 51 -57.85 42.59 21.76
CA THR A 51 -57.00 41.40 21.71
C THR A 51 -57.79 40.22 21.19
N TRP A 52 -57.30 39.63 20.10
CA TRP A 52 -57.73 38.32 19.64
C TRP A 52 -56.74 37.28 20.11
N THR A 53 -57.20 36.38 20.98
CA THR A 53 -56.44 35.20 21.39
C THR A 53 -56.84 34.03 20.50
N ILE A 54 -55.98 33.64 19.57
CA ILE A 54 -56.18 32.54 18.65
C ILE A 54 -55.30 31.39 19.14
N ASN A 55 -55.90 30.27 19.53
CA ASN A 55 -55.15 29.14 20.10
C ASN A 55 -54.13 28.55 19.11
N PRO A 56 -53.09 27.87 19.57
CA PRO A 56 -52.10 27.25 18.69
C PRO A 56 -52.76 26.27 17.72
N GLY A 57 -52.37 26.34 16.44
CA GLY A 57 -52.95 25.51 15.37
C GLY A 57 -54.32 25.96 14.86
N VAL A 58 -54.94 26.98 15.46
CA VAL A 58 -56.21 27.55 14.99
C VAL A 58 -55.95 28.68 13.99
N THR A 59 -56.76 28.71 12.92
CA THR A 59 -56.75 29.76 11.91
C THR A 59 -58.08 30.52 11.88
N VAL A 60 -58.01 31.83 12.07
CA VAL A 60 -59.13 32.74 11.79
C VAL A 60 -58.92 33.34 10.40
N SER A 61 -59.88 33.15 9.49
CA SER A 61 -59.75 33.57 8.08
C SER A 61 -60.84 34.55 7.65
N GLY A 62 -60.47 35.57 6.87
CA GLY A 62 -61.40 36.54 6.29
C GLY A 62 -61.39 37.91 6.98
N GLY A 63 -62.44 38.71 6.77
CA GLY A 63 -62.63 40.02 7.39
C GLY A 63 -61.85 41.18 6.74
N ARG A 64 -62.27 42.42 7.06
CA ARG A 64 -61.54 43.66 6.73
C ARG A 64 -61.26 44.42 8.01
N PHE A 65 -59.99 44.70 8.30
CA PHE A 65 -59.59 45.27 9.57
C PHE A 65 -59.21 46.74 9.41
N PHE A 66 -59.85 47.59 10.20
CA PHE A 66 -59.58 49.02 10.28
C PHE A 66 -59.24 49.35 11.72
N ILE A 67 -57.98 49.70 11.97
CA ILE A 67 -57.44 49.94 13.31
C ILE A 67 -57.13 51.43 13.41
N GLY A 68 -57.97 52.19 14.11
CA GLY A 68 -57.90 53.66 14.22
C GLY A 68 -59.31 54.28 14.31
N SER A 69 -59.40 55.49 14.83
CA SER A 69 -60.65 56.24 15.02
C SER A 69 -61.03 57.09 13.79
N THR A 70 -62.34 57.25 13.60
CA THR A 70 -62.94 58.23 12.67
C THR A 70 -63.29 59.56 13.35
N ALA A 71 -63.25 59.61 14.68
CA ALA A 71 -63.73 60.74 15.47
C ALA A 71 -62.66 61.83 15.67
N VAL A 72 -63.12 63.07 15.84
CA VAL A 72 -62.32 64.25 16.20
C VAL A 72 -62.72 64.63 17.63
N PRO A 73 -61.79 65.02 18.54
CA PRO A 73 -60.34 65.23 18.37
C PRO A 73 -59.46 63.98 18.61
N ASN A 74 -58.20 64.05 18.16
CA ASN A 74 -57.16 63.01 18.26
C ASN A 74 -56.91 62.58 19.72
N ASP A 75 -57.29 61.36 20.07
CA ASP A 75 -57.39 60.89 21.45
C ASP A 75 -56.74 59.51 21.70
N GLY A 76 -55.65 59.14 21.02
CA GLY A 76 -54.80 58.02 21.45
C GLY A 76 -54.27 57.15 20.31
N LEU A 77 -53.77 55.95 20.62
CA LEU A 77 -53.30 54.96 19.64
C LEU A 77 -54.21 53.72 19.70
N ALA A 78 -54.96 53.44 18.64
CA ALA A 78 -55.75 52.21 18.53
C ALA A 78 -54.83 51.00 18.31
N THR A 79 -54.93 50.00 19.20
CA THR A 79 -54.04 48.82 19.20
C THR A 79 -54.84 47.53 19.01
N PHE A 80 -54.49 46.77 17.97
CA PHE A 80 -54.99 45.42 17.79
C PHE A 80 -53.90 44.41 18.09
N VAL A 81 -54.20 43.46 18.97
CA VAL A 81 -53.28 42.41 19.40
C VAL A 81 -53.77 41.07 18.87
N VAL A 82 -52.89 40.33 18.19
CA VAL A 82 -53.08 38.92 17.84
C VAL A 82 -52.14 38.08 18.69
N ASP A 83 -52.71 37.21 19.51
CA ASP A 83 -52.02 36.47 20.58
C ASP A 83 -52.47 34.99 20.57
N GLY A 84 -51.85 34.15 21.39
CA GLY A 84 -52.25 32.76 21.60
C GLY A 84 -51.58 31.70 20.72
N GLY A 85 -50.71 32.08 19.78
CA GLY A 85 -49.92 31.14 18.95
C GLY A 85 -50.64 30.64 17.69
N GLY A 86 -51.86 31.08 17.43
CA GLY A 86 -52.63 30.77 16.22
C GLY A 86 -52.41 31.77 15.08
N THR A 87 -53.12 31.57 13.97
CA THR A 87 -52.98 32.36 12.74
C THR A 87 -54.22 33.22 12.47
N LEU A 88 -54.02 34.50 12.22
CA LEU A 88 -55.00 35.37 11.56
C LEU A 88 -54.65 35.52 10.08
N ASN A 89 -55.44 34.90 9.21
CA ASN A 89 -55.24 34.93 7.76
C ASN A 89 -56.30 35.83 7.08
N ILE A 90 -55.94 37.08 6.83
CA ILE A 90 -56.82 38.06 6.21
C ILE A 90 -56.78 37.85 4.69
N THR A 91 -57.79 37.14 4.16
CA THR A 91 -57.83 36.66 2.77
C THR A 91 -58.93 37.35 1.96
N ARG A 92 -58.62 38.00 0.83
CA ARG A 92 -59.65 38.68 -0.01
C ARG A 92 -59.28 38.91 -1.49
N THR A 93 -60.28 39.06 -2.34
CA THR A 93 -60.27 39.71 -3.67
C THR A 93 -60.65 41.21 -3.53
N GLY A 94 -59.70 42.16 -3.45
CA GLY A 94 -59.99 43.60 -3.32
C GLY A 94 -58.78 44.51 -3.01
N VAL A 95 -58.97 45.84 -2.97
CA VAL A 95 -57.89 46.86 -3.02
C VAL A 95 -56.98 46.93 -1.77
N PHE A 96 -57.49 46.74 -0.55
CA PHE A 96 -56.69 46.60 0.68
C PHE A 96 -57.46 45.79 1.74
N ASN A 97 -56.73 45.08 2.61
CA ASN A 97 -57.31 44.10 3.56
C ASN A 97 -57.05 44.45 5.03
N LEU A 98 -56.05 45.30 5.28
CA LEU A 98 -55.71 45.84 6.59
C LEU A 98 -55.50 47.35 6.45
N ARG A 99 -56.03 48.13 7.37
CA ARG A 99 -55.77 49.57 7.46
C ARG A 99 -55.32 49.90 8.88
N LEU A 100 -54.16 50.53 8.99
CA LEU A 100 -53.57 51.00 10.23
C LEU A 100 -53.60 52.53 10.26
N GLY A 101 -54.59 53.08 10.93
CA GLY A 101 -54.91 54.50 11.01
C GLY A 101 -55.77 55.01 9.84
N GLN A 102 -56.36 56.19 10.01
CA GLN A 102 -57.21 56.82 8.98
C GLN A 102 -56.62 58.14 8.44
N ASN A 103 -56.59 58.26 7.11
CA ASN A 103 -56.41 59.53 6.41
C ASN A 103 -57.79 60.19 6.31
N GLY A 104 -57.89 61.44 6.76
CA GLY A 104 -59.09 62.23 6.65
C GLY A 104 -59.70 62.28 5.27
N ILE A 105 -60.97 61.90 5.15
CA ILE A 105 -61.81 62.26 4.01
C ILE A 105 -62.98 63.06 4.58
N ASN A 106 -62.77 64.34 4.85
CA ASN A 106 -63.88 65.28 4.95
C ASN A 106 -63.48 66.59 4.27
N ALA A 107 -64.10 66.89 3.13
CA ALA A 107 -63.75 68.01 2.26
C ALA A 107 -64.14 69.40 2.82
N THR A 108 -64.56 69.50 4.09
CA THR A 108 -65.19 70.72 4.63
C THR A 108 -64.65 71.19 5.98
N THR A 109 -63.67 70.53 6.61
CA THR A 109 -63.06 71.00 7.88
C THR A 109 -61.53 71.02 7.80
N THR A 110 -60.92 72.15 8.15
CA THR A 110 -59.47 72.43 8.12
C THR A 110 -58.64 71.74 9.23
N LEU A 111 -59.13 70.65 9.83
CA LEU A 111 -58.44 69.89 10.88
C LEU A 111 -58.11 68.47 10.39
N PRO A 112 -56.85 68.03 10.39
CA PRO A 112 -56.49 66.66 10.04
C PRO A 112 -56.99 65.69 11.13
N ASN A 113 -57.97 64.87 10.79
CA ASN A 113 -58.34 63.69 11.57
C ASN A 113 -57.40 62.54 11.21
N SER A 114 -56.36 62.35 12.01
CA SER A 114 -55.41 61.25 11.82
C SER A 114 -55.06 60.61 13.16
N GLU A 115 -55.69 59.48 13.48
CA GLU A 115 -55.19 58.56 14.50
C GLU A 115 -54.32 57.49 13.83
N ALA A 116 -53.18 57.16 14.45
CA ALA A 116 -52.35 56.04 14.06
C ALA A 116 -52.95 54.70 14.54
N GLY A 117 -52.63 53.61 13.83
CA GLY A 117 -53.02 52.26 14.25
C GLY A 117 -51.79 51.41 14.55
N ALA A 118 -51.85 50.61 15.61
CA ALA A 118 -50.83 49.63 15.96
C ALA A 118 -51.35 48.20 15.84
N LEU A 119 -50.58 47.35 15.16
CA LEU A 119 -50.76 45.91 15.17
C LEU A 119 -49.65 45.28 16.02
N ILE A 120 -50.02 44.49 17.03
CA ILE A 120 -49.09 43.69 17.82
C ILE A 120 -49.37 42.22 17.54
N VAL A 121 -48.36 41.49 17.08
CA VAL A 121 -48.43 40.04 16.90
C VAL A 121 -47.50 39.42 17.92
N ARG A 122 -48.03 38.62 18.84
CA ARG A 122 -47.25 38.12 19.98
C ARG A 122 -47.57 36.66 20.31
N GLY A 123 -46.81 36.09 21.23
CA GLY A 123 -47.05 34.72 21.72
C GLY A 123 -46.88 33.64 20.64
N GLY A 124 -46.02 33.89 19.65
CA GLY A 124 -45.83 32.98 18.52
C GLY A 124 -46.94 33.02 17.46
N SER A 125 -47.89 33.95 17.57
CA SER A 125 -48.98 34.09 16.61
C SER A 125 -48.50 34.54 15.22
N ALA A 126 -49.32 34.27 14.21
CA ALA A 126 -49.07 34.66 12.83
C ALA A 126 -50.17 35.59 12.31
N VAL A 127 -49.80 36.69 11.66
CA VAL A 127 -50.73 37.49 10.86
C VAL A 127 -50.30 37.44 9.40
N ARG A 128 -51.20 36.99 8.54
CA ARG A 128 -50.94 36.79 7.12
C ARG A 128 -51.98 37.51 6.27
N LEU A 129 -51.52 38.34 5.34
CA LEU A 129 -52.36 39.05 4.37
C LEU A 129 -52.29 38.33 3.02
N THR A 130 -53.41 37.79 2.52
CA THR A 130 -53.47 37.07 1.21
C THR A 130 -54.61 37.54 0.29
N GLY A 131 -54.44 37.45 -1.04
CA GLY A 131 -55.44 37.93 -2.01
C GLY A 131 -54.97 38.13 -3.46
N THR A 132 -55.90 38.14 -4.44
CA THR A 132 -55.63 38.28 -5.90
C THR A 132 -55.44 39.72 -6.39
N THR A 133 -55.82 40.72 -5.58
CA THR A 133 -55.41 42.12 -5.72
C THR A 133 -54.61 42.38 -4.45
N ALA A 134 -53.30 42.54 -4.60
CA ALA A 134 -52.26 42.25 -3.60
C ALA A 134 -52.62 42.64 -2.16
N GLY A 135 -52.31 41.74 -1.21
CA GLY A 135 -52.50 41.85 0.25
C GLY A 135 -51.74 43.01 0.89
N THR A 136 -52.07 44.20 0.44
CA THR A 136 -51.55 45.50 0.85
C THR A 136 -52.32 46.00 2.05
N PHE A 137 -51.62 46.75 2.89
CA PHE A 137 -52.24 47.55 3.92
C PHE A 137 -52.06 49.03 3.60
N GLN A 138 -52.95 49.85 4.14
CA GLN A 138 -52.83 51.29 4.12
C GLN A 138 -52.44 51.77 5.51
N GLU A 139 -51.43 52.64 5.60
CA GLU A 139 -50.98 53.21 6.85
C GLU A 139 -51.14 54.74 6.93
N GLN A 140 -51.10 55.23 8.16
CA GLN A 140 -50.93 56.64 8.50
C GLN A 140 -49.55 56.87 9.07
N PRO A 141 -48.98 58.08 8.91
CA PRO A 141 -47.83 58.49 9.70
C PRO A 141 -48.09 58.24 11.20
N GLY A 142 -47.20 57.49 11.86
CA GLY A 142 -47.34 57.09 13.26
C GLY A 142 -47.81 55.66 13.49
N SER A 143 -48.35 54.97 12.47
CA SER A 143 -48.74 53.56 12.57
C SER A 143 -47.52 52.62 12.67
N SER A 144 -47.69 51.47 13.32
CA SER A 144 -46.60 50.51 13.55
C SER A 144 -47.06 49.06 13.61
N ILE A 145 -46.14 48.15 13.29
CA ILE A 145 -46.27 46.71 13.58
C ILE A 145 -45.23 46.32 14.63
N THR A 146 -45.64 45.59 15.66
CA THR A 146 -44.74 45.01 16.66
C THR A 146 -44.87 43.49 16.61
N LEU A 147 -43.75 42.80 16.45
CA LEU A 147 -43.66 41.36 16.59
C LEU A 147 -43.01 41.06 17.95
N ASP A 148 -43.78 40.54 18.89
CA ASP A 148 -43.36 40.41 20.29
C ASP A 148 -43.23 38.94 20.70
N GLY A 149 -42.00 38.51 20.90
CA GLY A 149 -41.63 37.14 21.23
C GLY A 149 -41.22 36.29 20.03
N ILE A 150 -40.35 35.31 20.30
CA ILE A 150 -39.83 34.38 19.30
C ILE A 150 -40.98 33.62 18.64
N GLY A 151 -40.92 33.48 17.32
CA GLY A 151 -41.91 32.78 16.50
C GLY A 151 -43.07 33.64 16.03
N SER A 152 -43.26 34.86 16.54
CA SER A 152 -44.29 35.76 16.02
C SER A 152 -43.98 36.19 14.59
N THR A 153 -45.01 36.14 13.72
CA THR A 153 -44.84 36.38 12.28
C THR A 153 -45.82 37.38 11.68
N PHE A 154 -45.32 38.15 10.72
CA PHE A 154 -46.15 38.98 9.85
C PHE A 154 -45.77 38.73 8.38
N SER A 155 -46.76 38.36 7.58
CA SER A 155 -46.59 38.04 6.16
C SER A 155 -47.49 38.91 5.30
N SER A 156 -46.90 39.64 4.35
CA SER A 156 -47.64 40.49 3.40
C SER A 156 -46.89 40.61 2.07
N VAL A 157 -47.57 41.07 1.03
CA VAL A 157 -46.95 41.43 -0.24
C VAL A 157 -46.22 42.77 -0.07
N GLY A 158 -44.90 42.75 -0.23
CA GLY A 158 -44.07 43.93 0.00
C GLY A 158 -42.59 43.60 0.17
N THR A 159 -41.79 44.63 0.47
CA THR A 159 -40.35 44.54 0.67
C THR A 159 -39.99 44.96 2.09
N TRP A 160 -39.08 44.21 2.72
CA TRP A 160 -38.49 44.53 4.01
C TRP A 160 -37.16 45.24 3.83
N ASN A 161 -36.98 46.38 4.49
CA ASN A 161 -35.69 47.05 4.57
C ASN A 161 -35.15 46.94 6.00
N ALA A 162 -34.24 45.98 6.21
CA ALA A 162 -33.62 45.73 7.51
C ALA A 162 -32.83 46.93 8.06
N ALA A 163 -32.24 47.76 7.20
CA ALA A 163 -31.44 48.92 7.63
C ALA A 163 -32.30 50.05 8.21
N THR A 164 -33.52 50.23 7.70
CA THR A 164 -34.46 51.24 8.20
C THR A 164 -35.50 50.69 9.18
N GLY A 165 -35.59 49.35 9.30
CA GLY A 165 -36.61 48.68 10.11
C GLY A 165 -38.04 48.88 9.56
N ARG A 166 -38.18 49.08 8.24
CA ARG A 166 -39.47 49.42 7.63
C ARG A 166 -39.89 48.41 6.57
N PHE A 167 -41.20 48.13 6.54
CA PHE A 167 -41.83 47.26 5.54
C PHE A 167 -42.66 48.12 4.57
N THR A 168 -42.41 47.97 3.28
CA THR A 168 -43.09 48.71 2.22
C THR A 168 -43.98 47.76 1.43
N SER A 169 -45.29 48.02 1.41
CA SER A 169 -46.23 47.19 0.64
C SER A 169 -46.18 47.49 -0.87
N GLN A 170 -46.48 46.50 -1.72
CA GLN A 170 -46.41 46.66 -3.19
C GLN A 170 -47.66 47.38 -3.75
N THR A 171 -47.47 48.51 -4.44
CA THR A 171 -48.55 49.32 -5.03
C THR A 171 -49.00 48.86 -6.42
N THR A 172 -50.31 48.85 -6.71
CA THR A 172 -50.83 49.06 -8.07
C THR A 172 -52.12 49.91 -8.11
N THR A 173 -52.08 50.98 -8.90
CA THR A 173 -53.13 51.97 -9.27
C THR A 173 -54.29 51.32 -10.06
N ALA A 174 -55.51 51.88 -10.23
CA ALA A 174 -55.88 53.25 -10.58
C ALA A 174 -57.31 53.60 -10.08
N ASN A 175 -57.38 54.40 -9.01
CA ASN A 175 -58.42 55.40 -8.71
C ASN A 175 -58.27 55.81 -7.22
N GLY A 176 -57.42 56.82 -6.99
CA GLY A 176 -57.54 57.72 -5.84
C GLY A 176 -57.26 57.18 -4.44
N VAL A 177 -56.03 57.47 -3.97
CA VAL A 177 -55.54 57.51 -2.57
C VAL A 177 -55.21 56.17 -1.89
N LEU A 178 -53.94 55.77 -2.02
CA LEU A 178 -53.26 54.84 -1.10
C LEU A 178 -51.91 55.45 -0.73
N ASN A 179 -51.79 55.99 0.49
CA ASN A 179 -50.47 56.24 1.09
C ASN A 179 -49.87 54.86 1.40
N SER A 180 -48.73 54.56 0.77
CA SER A 180 -47.93 53.34 0.94
C SER A 180 -46.51 53.72 1.38
N GLY A 181 -46.44 54.57 2.40
CA GLY A 181 -45.22 54.78 3.15
C GLY A 181 -44.75 53.49 3.82
N ALA A 182 -43.44 53.35 3.94
CA ALA A 182 -42.86 52.22 4.65
C ALA A 182 -43.31 52.26 6.13
N ILE A 183 -43.92 51.19 6.65
CA ILE A 183 -44.35 51.11 8.07
C ILE A 183 -43.19 50.61 8.93
N PRO A 184 -42.92 51.18 10.12
CA PRO A 184 -41.95 50.59 11.03
C PRO A 184 -42.44 49.24 11.55
N VAL A 185 -41.57 48.24 11.50
CA VAL A 185 -41.77 46.94 12.15
C VAL A 185 -40.69 46.76 13.20
N THR A 186 -41.09 46.50 14.44
CA THR A 186 -40.17 46.30 15.56
C THR A 186 -40.31 44.89 16.11
N ALA A 187 -39.21 44.31 16.58
CA ALA A 187 -39.21 43.06 17.32
C ALA A 187 -38.96 43.32 18.81
N VAL A 188 -39.64 42.55 19.66
CA VAL A 188 -39.39 42.48 21.10
C VAL A 188 -38.95 41.05 21.44
N GLY A 189 -37.86 40.89 22.20
CA GLY A 189 -37.36 39.58 22.63
C GLY A 189 -36.61 38.78 21.56
N GLY A 190 -36.15 39.40 20.47
CA GLY A 190 -35.39 38.73 19.41
C GLY A 190 -35.01 39.66 18.25
N VAL A 191 -34.60 39.06 17.13
CA VAL A 191 -34.25 39.78 15.89
C VAL A 191 -35.21 39.42 14.75
N ILE A 192 -35.52 40.39 13.89
CA ILE A 192 -36.35 40.15 12.71
C ILE A 192 -35.51 39.43 11.65
N SER A 193 -35.95 38.23 11.27
CA SER A 193 -35.52 37.54 10.07
C SER A 193 -36.61 37.63 9.01
N SER A 194 -36.23 37.88 7.75
CA SER A 194 -37.17 37.96 6.62
C SER A 194 -36.95 36.81 5.65
N SER A 195 -38.02 36.15 5.24
CA SER A 195 -38.04 35.18 4.14
C SER A 195 -39.01 35.63 3.05
N VAL A 196 -38.71 35.31 1.79
CA VAL A 196 -39.54 35.69 0.64
C VAL A 196 -39.96 34.44 -0.13
N PHE A 197 -41.26 34.27 -0.36
CA PHE A 197 -41.82 33.21 -1.20
C PHE A 197 -42.81 33.82 -2.20
N GLY A 198 -42.44 33.78 -3.49
CA GLY A 198 -43.17 34.52 -4.53
C GLY A 198 -43.15 36.03 -4.24
N ALA A 199 -44.33 36.65 -4.16
CA ALA A 199 -44.49 38.06 -3.83
C ALA A 199 -44.65 38.35 -2.33
N ILE A 200 -44.70 37.31 -1.49
CA ILE A 200 -44.94 37.45 -0.04
C ILE A 200 -43.61 37.50 0.70
N THR A 201 -43.41 38.55 1.49
CA THR A 201 -42.33 38.65 2.48
C THR A 201 -42.91 38.31 3.86
N THR A 202 -42.29 37.35 4.53
CA THR A 202 -42.61 36.96 5.91
C THR A 202 -41.51 37.43 6.83
N LEU A 203 -41.88 38.23 7.83
CA LEU A 203 -41.04 38.62 8.94
C LEU A 203 -41.29 37.67 10.11
N THR A 204 -40.23 37.19 10.75
CA THR A 204 -40.28 36.29 11.90
C THR A 204 -39.30 36.75 12.95
N VAL A 205 -39.73 36.76 14.22
CA VAL A 205 -38.81 36.99 15.34
C VAL A 205 -38.07 35.69 15.64
N LEU A 206 -36.75 35.72 15.51
CA LEU A 206 -35.87 34.63 15.91
C LEU A 206 -35.10 35.04 17.17
N ALA A 207 -34.60 34.05 17.90
CA ALA A 207 -33.61 34.30 18.94
C ALA A 207 -32.41 35.05 18.34
N ALA A 208 -31.86 36.02 19.08
CA ALA A 208 -30.59 36.61 18.69
C ALA A 208 -29.51 35.52 18.70
N PRO A 209 -28.56 35.52 17.73
CA PRO A 209 -27.43 34.61 17.80
C PRO A 209 -26.63 34.86 19.08
N PRO A 210 -26.03 33.81 19.69
CA PRO A 210 -25.12 33.99 20.82
C PRO A 210 -24.00 34.97 20.47
N ASP A 211 -23.65 35.85 21.41
CA ASP A 211 -22.60 36.85 21.24
C ASP A 211 -22.07 37.20 22.64
N PRO A 212 -20.76 37.04 22.94
CA PRO A 212 -19.71 36.50 22.07
C PRO A 212 -19.81 34.98 21.84
N VAL A 213 -19.02 34.46 20.89
CA VAL A 213 -18.94 33.01 20.58
C VAL A 213 -17.49 32.56 20.60
N LEU A 214 -17.16 31.59 21.45
CA LEU A 214 -15.83 30.97 21.48
C LEU A 214 -15.74 29.86 20.44
N THR A 215 -14.71 29.89 19.60
CA THR A 215 -14.39 28.79 18.68
C THR A 215 -12.94 28.39 18.88
N VAL A 216 -12.71 27.19 19.42
CA VAL A 216 -11.36 26.64 19.66
C VAL A 216 -10.98 25.73 18.50
N SER A 217 -9.77 25.90 17.97
CA SER A 217 -9.24 25.01 16.93
C SER A 217 -8.86 23.65 17.51
N ALA A 218 -8.75 22.63 16.65
CA ALA A 218 -8.22 21.33 17.08
C ALA A 218 -6.83 21.51 17.71
N PRO A 219 -6.59 21.03 18.94
CA PRO A 219 -5.28 21.13 19.57
C PRO A 219 -4.23 20.32 18.77
N PRO A 220 -2.97 20.81 18.71
CA PRO A 220 -1.92 20.09 18.00
C PRO A 220 -1.56 18.79 18.72
N VAL A 221 -1.16 17.76 17.95
CA VAL A 221 -0.56 16.54 18.51
C VAL A 221 0.85 16.88 19.01
N ILE A 222 1.09 16.66 20.29
CA ILE A 222 2.36 17.03 20.92
C ILE A 222 3.34 15.85 20.81
N GLN A 223 4.55 16.11 20.35
CA GLN A 223 5.66 15.16 20.36
C GLN A 223 6.78 15.70 21.23
N SER A 224 7.29 14.88 22.14
CA SER A 224 8.40 15.23 23.03
C SER A 224 9.41 14.09 23.06
N ASN A 225 10.68 14.42 23.24
CA ASN A 225 11.72 13.44 23.55
C ASN A 225 11.94 13.27 25.05
N GLY A 226 11.03 13.76 25.90
CA GLY A 226 11.19 13.83 27.36
C GLY A 226 11.53 15.23 27.86
N SER A 227 11.92 16.16 26.98
CA SER A 227 12.09 17.57 27.33
C SER A 227 10.76 18.33 27.31
N PRO A 228 10.62 19.44 28.07
CA PRO A 228 9.44 20.29 28.00
C PRO A 228 9.19 20.86 26.60
N VAL A 229 7.92 20.91 26.19
CA VAL A 229 7.48 21.43 24.89
C VAL A 229 6.47 22.55 25.10
N ASN A 230 6.69 23.69 24.43
CA ASN A 230 5.72 24.79 24.41
C ASN A 230 4.69 24.57 23.31
N VAL A 231 3.41 24.76 23.66
CA VAL A 231 2.27 24.47 22.80
C VAL A 231 1.35 25.69 22.78
N SER A 232 0.85 26.03 21.60
CA SER A 232 -0.10 27.13 21.41
C SER A 232 -1.39 26.58 20.78
N ILE A 233 -2.51 26.78 21.47
CA ILE A 233 -3.85 26.39 20.99
C ILE A 233 -4.55 27.66 20.47
N PRO A 234 -4.81 27.77 19.16
CA PRO A 234 -5.49 28.92 18.60
C PRO A 234 -7.01 28.84 18.83
N PHE A 235 -7.62 29.99 19.11
CA PHE A 235 -9.07 30.16 19.18
C PHE A 235 -9.48 31.50 18.58
N SER A 236 -10.78 31.68 18.32
CA SER A 236 -11.34 32.92 17.78
C SER A 236 -12.65 33.29 18.46
N ASN A 237 -12.98 34.59 18.41
CA ASN A 237 -14.30 35.11 18.73
C ASN A 237 -15.11 35.25 17.44
N THR A 238 -16.06 34.35 17.22
CA THR A 238 -16.95 34.37 16.04
C THR A 238 -18.25 35.14 16.30
N GLY A 239 -18.41 35.71 17.50
CA GLY A 239 -19.48 36.64 17.85
C GLY A 239 -19.38 37.97 17.09
N ALA A 240 -20.52 38.63 16.92
CA ALA A 240 -20.65 39.76 16.01
C ALA A 240 -20.29 41.11 16.64
N THR A 241 -20.58 41.32 17.93
CA THR A 241 -20.54 42.66 18.54
C THR A 241 -19.87 42.71 19.91
N LEU A 242 -19.82 41.62 20.67
CA LEU A 242 -19.29 41.62 22.03
C LEU A 242 -17.87 41.03 22.13
N PRO A 243 -16.99 41.58 22.99
CA PRO A 243 -15.69 40.98 23.24
C PRO A 243 -15.82 39.66 24.02
N LEU A 244 -15.10 38.65 23.56
CA LEU A 244 -14.96 37.36 24.23
C LEU A 244 -13.94 37.48 25.37
N THR A 245 -14.37 37.16 26.58
CA THR A 245 -13.53 37.13 27.79
C THR A 245 -13.43 35.69 28.28
N LEU A 246 -12.19 35.23 28.48
CA LEU A 246 -11.90 33.93 29.09
C LEU A 246 -11.67 34.16 30.58
N THR A 247 -12.43 33.48 31.44
CA THR A 247 -12.39 33.68 32.89
C THR A 247 -11.41 32.74 33.58
N SER A 248 -11.27 31.51 33.09
CA SER A 248 -10.25 30.58 33.54
C SER A 248 -9.95 29.53 32.47
N ILE A 249 -8.73 28.98 32.53
CA ILE A 249 -8.30 27.86 31.71
C ILE A 249 -7.61 26.88 32.64
N THR A 250 -8.20 25.71 32.81
CA THR A 250 -7.79 24.75 33.85
C THR A 250 -7.53 23.38 33.21
N PRO A 251 -6.28 22.87 33.28
CA PRO A 251 -5.99 21.49 32.95
C PRO A 251 -6.70 20.52 33.91
N GLY A 252 -7.11 19.36 33.41
CA GLY A 252 -7.74 18.28 34.16
C GLY A 252 -7.40 16.88 33.60
N GLY A 253 -7.95 15.84 34.19
CA GLY A 253 -7.74 14.45 33.76
C GLY A 253 -6.50 13.77 34.34
N ASN A 254 -6.06 12.67 33.71
CA ASN A 254 -5.03 11.76 34.26
C ASN A 254 -3.64 12.40 34.34
N ASP A 255 -3.17 13.00 33.25
CA ASP A 255 -1.81 13.56 33.17
C ASP A 255 -1.79 15.07 33.41
N VAL A 256 -2.76 15.58 34.18
CA VAL A 256 -2.98 17.01 34.40
C VAL A 256 -1.73 17.75 34.87
N THR A 257 -0.90 17.13 35.72
CA THR A 257 0.30 17.77 36.29
C THR A 257 1.41 18.01 35.25
N THR A 258 1.32 17.38 34.08
CA THR A 258 2.27 17.55 32.98
C THR A 258 1.94 18.76 32.10
N PHE A 259 0.76 19.37 32.26
CA PHE A 259 0.34 20.53 31.47
C PHE A 259 0.21 21.77 32.35
N THR A 260 1.00 22.80 32.04
CA THR A 260 0.94 24.09 32.72
C THR A 260 0.45 25.17 31.76
N VAL A 261 -0.59 25.91 32.12
CA VAL A 261 -1.05 27.07 31.34
C VAL A 261 -0.15 28.26 31.67
N ASN A 262 0.54 28.78 30.66
CA ASN A 262 1.49 29.89 30.80
C ASN A 262 0.82 31.25 30.62
N GLY A 263 -0.27 31.30 29.84
CA GLY A 263 -1.02 32.51 29.58
C GLY A 263 -1.94 32.36 28.38
N PHE A 264 -2.89 33.27 28.22
CA PHE A 264 -3.85 33.26 27.12
C PHE A 264 -4.28 34.68 26.76
N THR A 265 -4.69 34.87 25.51
CA THR A 265 -5.22 36.16 25.04
C THR A 265 -6.61 36.42 25.62
N SER A 266 -6.82 37.53 26.33
CA SER A 266 -8.16 37.97 26.73
C SER A 266 -8.16 39.45 27.15
N PRO A 267 -9.19 40.25 26.81
CA PRO A 267 -10.34 39.93 25.96
C PRO A 267 -10.02 39.91 24.45
N VAL A 268 -10.85 39.24 23.65
CA VAL A 268 -10.73 39.14 22.18
C VAL A 268 -11.91 39.85 21.52
N ALA A 269 -11.63 40.85 20.68
CA ALA A 269 -12.64 41.61 19.95
C ALA A 269 -13.47 40.72 18.99
N PRO A 270 -14.68 41.13 18.58
CA PRO A 270 -15.45 40.44 17.55
C PRO A 270 -14.63 40.18 16.28
N GLY A 271 -14.68 38.95 15.76
CA GLY A 271 -13.88 38.50 14.62
C GLY A 271 -12.37 38.36 14.89
N GLY A 272 -11.91 38.61 16.11
CA GLY A 272 -10.51 38.51 16.50
C GLY A 272 -10.06 37.08 16.82
N ASN A 273 -8.74 36.87 16.82
CA ASN A 273 -8.09 35.61 17.16
C ASN A 273 -7.31 35.74 18.48
N GLY A 274 -7.18 34.64 19.20
CA GLY A 274 -6.37 34.52 20.42
C GLY A 274 -5.62 33.20 20.49
N THR A 275 -4.71 33.10 21.45
CA THR A 275 -3.95 31.86 21.71
C THR A 275 -3.99 31.50 23.19
N ILE A 276 -3.98 30.20 23.48
CA ILE A 276 -3.73 29.63 24.80
C ILE A 276 -2.34 29.00 24.75
N ASN A 277 -1.40 29.54 25.51
CA ASN A 277 -0.03 29.06 25.59
C ASN A 277 0.12 28.16 26.81
N LEU A 278 0.62 26.95 26.59
CA LEU A 278 0.88 25.96 27.62
C LEU A 278 2.26 25.33 27.44
N THR A 279 2.82 24.83 28.53
CA THR A 279 4.00 23.97 28.52
C THR A 279 3.59 22.55 28.90
N PHE A 280 3.92 21.59 28.05
CA PHE A 280 3.87 20.18 28.35
C PHE A 280 5.23 19.73 28.91
N THR A 281 5.28 19.24 30.14
CA THR A 281 6.46 18.70 30.81
C THR A 281 6.17 17.27 31.22
N PRO A 282 6.69 16.25 30.49
CA PRO A 282 6.44 14.86 30.83
C PRO A 282 7.15 14.45 32.12
N TYR A 283 6.76 13.30 32.68
CA TYR A 283 7.46 12.78 33.86
C TYR A 283 8.90 12.39 33.48
N PRO A 284 9.90 12.76 34.30
CA PRO A 284 11.30 12.44 34.01
C PRO A 284 11.52 10.95 33.80
N GLY A 285 12.10 10.61 32.65
CA GLY A 285 12.44 9.24 32.29
C GLY A 285 11.26 8.32 31.93
N ILE A 286 10.04 8.87 31.79
CA ILE A 286 8.86 8.09 31.41
C ILE A 286 8.41 8.47 30.00
N GLY A 287 8.59 7.55 29.06
CA GLY A 287 8.06 7.64 27.70
C GLY A 287 6.61 7.11 27.58
N GLY A 288 6.04 7.22 26.38
CA GLY A 288 4.70 6.73 26.05
C GLY A 288 3.66 7.83 25.83
N PRO A 289 2.37 7.45 25.74
CA PRO A 289 1.27 8.38 25.51
C PRO A 289 0.86 9.11 26.81
N TYR A 290 0.49 10.38 26.67
CA TYR A 290 -0.06 11.23 27.71
C TYR A 290 -1.37 11.84 27.25
N ALA A 291 -2.34 11.95 28.16
CA ALA A 291 -3.65 12.54 27.89
C ALA A 291 -4.13 13.42 29.04
N ALA A 292 -4.61 14.60 28.70
CA ALA A 292 -5.21 15.54 29.64
C ALA A 292 -6.42 16.24 29.00
N GLU A 293 -7.22 16.89 29.82
CA GLU A 293 -8.32 17.74 29.39
C GLU A 293 -7.97 19.20 29.67
N LEU A 294 -8.48 20.12 28.86
CA LEU A 294 -8.37 21.56 29.11
C LEU A 294 -9.77 22.17 29.13
N THR A 295 -10.21 22.62 30.30
CA THR A 295 -11.49 23.30 30.47
C THR A 295 -11.30 24.82 30.36
N ILE A 296 -12.02 25.43 29.43
CA ILE A 296 -11.99 26.85 29.10
C ILE A 296 -13.34 27.45 29.53
N GLN A 297 -13.31 28.35 30.51
CA GLN A 297 -14.50 29.11 30.92
C GLN A 297 -14.52 30.48 30.24
N SER A 298 -15.67 30.89 29.73
CA SER A 298 -15.83 32.15 29.00
C SER A 298 -17.19 32.80 29.22
N ASN A 299 -17.36 34.02 28.69
CA ASN A 299 -18.65 34.70 28.63
C ASN A 299 -19.49 34.36 27.38
N ASP A 300 -19.14 33.31 26.62
CA ASP A 300 -20.02 32.73 25.60
C ASP A 300 -21.26 32.14 26.30
N SER A 301 -22.42 32.77 26.12
CA SER A 301 -23.64 32.37 26.82
C SER A 301 -24.18 31.01 26.38
N ALA A 302 -23.86 30.56 25.16
CA ALA A 302 -24.29 29.26 24.66
C ALA A 302 -23.38 28.14 25.18
N ASN A 303 -22.08 28.41 25.32
CA ASN A 303 -21.08 27.46 25.82
C ASN A 303 -20.16 28.11 26.87
N PRO A 304 -20.67 28.39 28.09
CA PRO A 304 -19.89 29.10 29.11
C PRO A 304 -18.68 28.31 29.62
N SER A 305 -18.66 26.99 29.38
CA SER A 305 -17.56 26.09 29.68
C SER A 305 -17.36 25.11 28.53
N GLN A 306 -16.19 25.14 27.90
CA GLN A 306 -15.80 24.22 26.82
C GLN A 306 -14.61 23.38 27.26
N THR A 307 -14.66 22.06 27.04
CA THR A 307 -13.54 21.15 27.31
C THR A 307 -12.97 20.63 26.00
N ILE A 308 -11.65 20.64 25.88
CA ILE A 308 -10.90 20.02 24.77
C ILE A 308 -9.94 18.95 25.29
N LEU A 309 -9.60 17.97 24.46
CA LEU A 309 -8.64 16.91 24.79
C LEU A 309 -7.25 17.29 24.31
N LEU A 310 -6.24 17.10 25.16
CA LEU A 310 -4.83 17.24 24.85
C LEU A 310 -4.21 15.85 24.77
N SER A 311 -3.38 15.62 23.75
CA SER A 311 -2.62 14.39 23.58
C SER A 311 -1.15 14.69 23.32
N ALA A 312 -0.28 13.91 23.96
CA ALA A 312 1.15 13.95 23.72
C ALA A 312 1.74 12.54 23.62
N THR A 313 2.81 12.40 22.85
CA THR A 313 3.62 11.18 22.77
C THR A 313 5.07 11.53 23.14
N VAL A 314 5.66 10.73 24.02
CA VAL A 314 6.99 10.97 24.59
C VAL A 314 7.92 9.83 24.23
N ALA A 315 8.96 10.11 23.44
CA ALA A 315 10.02 9.17 23.12
C ALA A 315 11.21 9.37 24.09
N ASN A 316 11.21 8.67 25.23
CA ASN A 316 12.26 8.80 26.25
C ASN A 316 12.37 7.53 27.13
N PRO A 317 13.53 6.84 27.17
CA PRO A 317 14.66 7.05 26.26
C PRO A 317 14.23 6.77 24.80
N ALA A 318 15.01 7.28 23.84
CA ALA A 318 14.73 7.08 22.42
C ALA A 318 16.00 6.64 21.69
N ILE A 319 15.89 5.53 20.96
CA ILE A 319 16.99 4.96 20.21
C ILE A 319 17.02 5.50 18.78
N SER A 320 18.21 5.80 18.28
CA SER A 320 18.46 6.10 16.88
C SER A 320 19.72 5.37 16.41
N ILE A 321 19.58 4.66 15.29
CA ILE A 321 20.67 4.00 14.57
C ILE A 321 20.50 4.38 13.10
N THR A 322 21.55 4.93 12.49
CA THR A 322 21.51 5.38 11.08
C THR A 322 22.10 4.35 10.13
N GLN A 323 22.86 3.37 10.63
CA GLN A 323 23.34 2.26 9.83
C GLN A 323 22.18 1.38 9.39
N GLU A 324 22.15 1.03 8.10
CA GLU A 324 21.23 0.01 7.55
C GLU A 324 21.81 -1.40 7.69
N ARG A 325 23.14 -1.53 7.79
CA ARG A 325 23.86 -2.79 8.02
C ARG A 325 25.20 -2.56 8.71
N ALA A 326 25.74 -3.60 9.33
CA ALA A 326 27.14 -3.66 9.75
C ALA A 326 27.97 -4.41 8.67
N ASP A 327 28.79 -3.68 7.94
CA ASP A 327 29.53 -4.20 6.78
C ASP A 327 31.04 -4.21 7.04
N PHE A 328 31.64 -5.40 7.01
CA PHE A 328 33.08 -5.59 7.12
C PHE A 328 33.81 -5.44 5.77
N GLY A 329 33.07 -5.28 4.68
CA GLY A 329 33.58 -5.13 3.33
C GLY A 329 34.14 -6.44 2.75
N THR A 330 35.03 -6.28 1.75
CA THR A 330 35.76 -7.40 1.15
C THR A 330 37.13 -7.55 1.78
N LEU A 331 37.40 -8.73 2.33
CA LEU A 331 38.61 -9.09 3.04
C LEU A 331 39.40 -10.15 2.26
N ALA A 332 40.73 -10.15 2.42
CA ALA A 332 41.59 -11.20 1.87
C ALA A 332 41.37 -12.54 2.61
N ALA A 333 41.86 -13.64 2.04
CA ALA A 333 41.80 -14.95 2.68
C ALA A 333 42.48 -14.96 4.05
N SER A 334 41.85 -15.63 5.03
CA SER A 334 42.30 -15.69 6.43
C SER A 334 42.67 -14.32 7.02
N PRO A 335 41.73 -13.36 7.03
CA PRO A 335 42.00 -11.98 7.42
C PRO A 335 42.33 -11.81 8.92
N GLY A 336 42.14 -12.86 9.73
CA GLY A 336 42.18 -12.77 11.19
C GLY A 336 40.94 -12.06 11.74
N ALA A 337 41.02 -11.62 13.00
CA ALA A 337 39.93 -10.89 13.64
C ALA A 337 39.89 -9.43 13.16
N THR A 338 38.74 -9.02 12.64
CA THR A 338 38.45 -7.64 12.20
C THR A 338 37.25 -7.11 12.98
N THR A 339 37.15 -5.80 13.22
CA THR A 339 36.07 -5.19 13.99
C THR A 339 35.23 -4.20 13.18
N ALA A 340 33.93 -4.13 13.43
CA ALA A 340 33.01 -3.11 12.91
C ALA A 340 32.12 -2.59 14.04
N ASN A 341 31.75 -1.31 13.96
CA ASN A 341 30.95 -0.64 14.99
C ASN A 341 29.54 -0.35 14.48
N VAL A 342 28.55 -0.59 15.33
CA VAL A 342 27.18 -0.09 15.17
C VAL A 342 26.96 1.01 16.20
N THR A 343 26.77 2.23 15.71
CA THR A 343 26.65 3.42 16.55
C THR A 343 25.20 3.62 16.97
N VAL A 344 24.96 3.56 18.27
CA VAL A 344 23.65 3.78 18.87
C VAL A 344 23.62 5.16 19.51
N THR A 345 22.62 5.96 19.19
CA THR A 345 22.43 7.30 19.76
C THR A 345 21.17 7.34 20.60
N ASN A 346 21.26 7.90 21.81
CA ASN A 346 20.09 8.23 22.62
C ASN A 346 19.58 9.61 22.25
N THR A 347 18.47 9.67 21.51
CA THR A 347 17.79 10.93 21.13
C THR A 347 16.75 11.36 22.16
N GLY A 348 16.57 10.57 23.22
CA GLY A 348 15.79 10.91 24.40
C GLY A 348 16.42 12.09 25.14
N GLY A 349 15.59 12.80 25.91
CA GLY A 349 15.94 14.07 26.53
C GLY A 349 16.36 13.95 27.99
N THR A 350 15.95 12.88 28.71
CA THR A 350 16.20 12.81 30.16
C THR A 350 16.56 11.44 30.73
N ALA A 351 16.20 10.33 30.06
CA ALA A 351 16.57 8.99 30.52
C ALA A 351 17.79 8.47 29.75
N ASP A 352 18.68 7.77 30.44
CA ASP A 352 19.72 6.97 29.79
C ASP A 352 19.06 5.85 28.99
N LEU A 353 19.60 5.55 27.81
CA LEU A 353 19.20 4.42 26.98
C LEU A 353 20.05 3.22 27.37
N THR A 354 19.41 2.11 27.72
CA THR A 354 20.09 0.83 27.90
C THR A 354 19.89 -0.05 26.68
N VAL A 355 20.96 -0.72 26.26
CA VAL A 355 20.95 -1.57 25.06
C VAL A 355 21.54 -2.94 25.35
N ASP A 356 21.04 -3.94 24.66
CA ASP A 356 21.59 -5.28 24.59
C ASP A 356 21.62 -5.69 23.11
N ALA A 357 22.51 -6.61 22.74
CA ALA A 357 22.64 -7.03 21.36
C ALA A 357 23.14 -8.47 21.22
N PHE A 358 22.54 -9.21 20.30
CA PHE A 358 22.91 -10.60 20.02
C PHE A 358 22.72 -10.91 18.53
N LEU A 359 23.44 -11.93 18.05
CA LEU A 359 23.34 -12.42 16.69
C LEU A 359 22.31 -13.56 16.61
N LEU A 360 21.48 -13.55 15.58
CA LEU A 360 20.55 -14.62 15.24
C LEU A 360 21.16 -15.55 14.17
N GLY A 361 20.79 -16.84 14.20
CA GLY A 361 21.26 -17.85 13.24
C GLY A 361 22.66 -18.40 13.57
N THR A 362 23.31 -19.03 12.59
CA THR A 362 24.73 -19.41 12.77
C THR A 362 25.60 -18.16 12.74
N THR A 363 26.51 -18.05 13.70
CA THR A 363 27.32 -16.84 13.85
C THR A 363 28.50 -16.79 12.88
N ASP A 364 28.86 -17.90 12.20
CA ASP A 364 29.83 -17.99 11.09
C ASP A 364 31.01 -16.97 11.13
N GLY A 365 31.63 -16.82 12.32
CA GLY A 365 32.76 -15.93 12.54
C GLY A 365 32.44 -14.54 13.10
N PHE A 366 31.18 -14.10 13.11
CA PHE A 366 30.70 -12.89 13.78
C PHE A 366 30.50 -13.11 15.29
N THR A 367 30.84 -12.09 16.07
CA THR A 367 30.63 -12.08 17.53
C THR A 367 30.34 -10.65 17.99
N VAL A 368 29.43 -10.50 18.95
CA VAL A 368 29.27 -9.24 19.69
C VAL A 368 30.33 -9.21 20.78
N THR A 369 31.29 -8.30 20.65
CA THR A 369 32.46 -8.23 21.54
C THR A 369 32.38 -7.14 22.60
N SER A 370 31.59 -6.10 22.36
CA SER A 370 31.32 -5.07 23.34
C SER A 370 29.92 -4.52 23.13
N ILE A 371 29.19 -4.35 24.23
CA ILE A 371 27.92 -3.64 24.30
C ILE A 371 28.16 -2.42 25.20
N PRO A 372 27.72 -1.23 24.80
CA PRO A 372 27.94 -0.05 25.62
C PRO A 372 27.12 -0.13 26.91
N GLY A 373 27.62 0.53 27.96
CA GLY A 373 26.80 0.79 29.15
C GLY A 373 25.66 1.78 28.86
N PRO A 374 24.94 2.25 29.89
CA PRO A 374 23.87 3.23 29.72
C PRO A 374 24.34 4.46 28.92
N ILE A 375 23.59 4.82 27.88
CA ILE A 375 23.91 5.91 26.96
C ILE A 375 23.11 7.14 27.39
N ALA A 376 23.80 8.16 27.91
CA ALA A 376 23.17 9.39 28.37
C ALA A 376 22.39 10.13 27.26
N PRO A 377 21.38 10.95 27.61
CA PRO A 377 20.66 11.80 26.65
C PRO A 377 21.58 12.58 25.72
N GLY A 378 21.30 12.54 24.41
CA GLY A 378 22.06 13.21 23.37
C GLY A 378 23.45 12.61 23.07
N SER A 379 23.84 11.53 23.76
CA SER A 379 25.13 10.86 23.54
C SER A 379 24.98 9.67 22.59
N SER A 380 26.12 9.23 22.06
CA SER A 380 26.23 8.04 21.23
C SER A 380 27.27 7.08 21.80
N ALA A 381 27.07 5.77 21.59
CA ALA A 381 28.03 4.74 21.93
C ALA A 381 27.94 3.58 20.93
N ASP A 382 29.02 2.80 20.80
CA ASP A 382 29.12 1.75 19.81
C ASP A 382 28.90 0.35 20.40
N ILE A 383 28.09 -0.45 19.71
CA ILE A 383 28.15 -1.92 19.78
C ILE A 383 29.29 -2.36 18.87
N VAL A 384 30.24 -3.13 19.41
CA VAL A 384 31.42 -3.58 18.65
C VAL A 384 31.25 -5.03 18.26
N LEU A 385 31.19 -5.27 16.95
CA LEU A 385 31.19 -6.59 16.34
C LEU A 385 32.61 -6.97 15.96
N THR A 386 32.97 -8.23 16.16
CA THR A 386 34.21 -8.83 15.64
C THR A 386 33.88 -9.94 14.67
N PHE A 387 34.55 -9.95 13.52
CA PHE A 387 34.47 -10.97 12.49
C PHE A 387 35.81 -11.72 12.37
N ASN A 388 35.77 -13.05 12.47
CA ASN A 388 36.90 -13.94 12.22
C ASN A 388 36.40 -15.22 11.49
N PRO A 389 36.57 -15.30 10.16
CA PRO A 389 36.07 -16.42 9.35
C PRO A 389 36.97 -17.66 9.35
N GLY A 390 38.14 -17.60 10.01
CA GLY A 390 39.14 -18.66 9.93
C GLY A 390 39.62 -18.91 8.49
N ALA A 391 39.37 -20.13 7.99
CA ALA A 391 39.73 -20.55 6.63
C ALA A 391 38.54 -20.51 5.64
N ALA A 392 37.32 -20.22 6.10
CA ALA A 392 36.16 -20.14 5.23
C ALA A 392 36.20 -18.88 4.35
N THR A 393 35.63 -18.95 3.15
CA THR A 393 35.68 -17.86 2.16
C THR A 393 34.30 -17.63 1.52
N GLY A 394 34.20 -16.61 0.68
CA GLY A 394 32.95 -16.15 0.06
C GLY A 394 32.18 -15.20 0.97
N HIS A 395 30.88 -15.09 0.73
CA HIS A 395 29.98 -14.21 1.45
C HIS A 395 29.59 -14.75 2.83
N PHE A 396 29.53 -13.85 3.80
CA PHE A 396 29.07 -14.07 5.16
C PHE A 396 27.91 -13.11 5.44
N GLY A 397 26.85 -13.61 6.04
CA GLY A 397 25.66 -12.84 6.36
C GLY A 397 24.99 -13.39 7.61
N GLY A 398 24.49 -12.51 8.46
CA GLY A 398 23.71 -12.82 9.65
C GLY A 398 22.89 -11.62 10.10
N LEU A 399 22.10 -11.78 11.15
CA LEU A 399 21.24 -10.72 11.68
C LEU A 399 21.67 -10.35 13.10
N LEU A 400 21.95 -9.07 13.33
CA LEU A 400 22.16 -8.49 14.66
C LEU A 400 20.82 -7.97 15.18
N THR A 401 20.34 -8.53 16.29
CA THR A 401 19.21 -7.98 17.03
C THR A 401 19.72 -7.09 18.15
N ILE A 402 19.24 -5.85 18.18
CA ILE A 402 19.53 -4.84 19.20
C ILE A 402 18.23 -4.61 19.98
N LEU A 403 18.26 -4.93 21.26
CA LEU A 403 17.18 -4.66 22.20
C LEU A 403 17.50 -3.38 22.97
N SER A 404 16.48 -2.61 23.31
CA SER A 404 16.64 -1.43 24.18
C SER A 404 15.41 -1.18 25.03
N ASP A 405 15.58 -0.36 26.07
CA ASP A 405 14.48 0.18 26.87
C ASP A 405 13.83 1.44 26.25
N ALA A 406 14.12 1.75 24.98
CA ALA A 406 13.50 2.85 24.28
C ALA A 406 11.97 2.72 24.28
N ALA A 407 11.28 3.85 24.51
CA ALA A 407 9.82 3.89 24.59
C ALA A 407 9.13 3.44 23.28
N TYR A 408 9.83 3.59 22.16
CA TYR A 408 9.42 3.13 20.83
C TYR A 408 10.63 2.49 20.14
N ASN A 409 10.39 1.52 19.27
CA ASN A 409 11.42 0.77 18.55
C ASN A 409 12.42 0.04 19.49
N SER A 410 11.90 -0.58 20.55
CA SER A 410 12.69 -1.32 21.56
C SER A 410 13.41 -2.58 21.04
N SER A 411 13.19 -2.93 19.76
CA SER A 411 13.88 -4.02 19.06
C SER A 411 14.16 -3.57 17.63
N ILE A 412 15.44 -3.58 17.24
CA ILE A 412 15.92 -3.25 15.89
C ILE A 412 16.75 -4.43 15.40
N THR A 413 16.54 -4.86 14.16
CA THR A 413 17.36 -5.88 13.51
C THR A 413 18.17 -5.23 12.39
N LEU A 414 19.46 -5.58 12.29
CA LEU A 414 20.37 -5.12 11.24
C LEU A 414 21.09 -6.31 10.60
N PRO A 415 21.19 -6.35 9.26
CA PRO A 415 22.14 -7.19 8.54
C PRO A 415 23.58 -6.99 9.04
N VAL A 416 24.31 -8.08 9.19
CA VAL A 416 25.76 -8.09 9.39
C VAL A 416 26.38 -8.89 8.26
N VAL A 417 27.28 -8.28 7.48
CA VAL A 417 27.80 -8.87 6.26
C VAL A 417 29.31 -8.73 6.13
N ALA A 418 29.93 -9.71 5.47
CA ALA A 418 31.32 -9.67 5.05
C ALA A 418 31.49 -10.46 3.75
N ASN A 419 32.55 -10.18 3.00
CA ASN A 419 32.96 -11.00 1.87
C ASN A 419 34.44 -11.35 1.99
N VAL A 420 34.82 -12.61 1.85
CA VAL A 420 36.21 -13.06 1.99
C VAL A 420 36.68 -13.67 0.67
N THR A 421 37.68 -13.09 0.02
CA THR A 421 38.19 -13.64 -1.25
C THR A 421 38.99 -14.92 -1.00
N PRO A 422 38.82 -15.97 -1.82
CA PRO A 422 39.64 -17.18 -1.70
C PRO A 422 41.11 -16.92 -2.05
N ALA A 423 42.03 -17.63 -1.38
CA ALA A 423 43.47 -17.48 -1.59
C ALA A 423 43.93 -17.96 -2.99
N SER A 424 43.20 -18.90 -3.57
CA SER A 424 43.44 -19.49 -4.89
C SER A 424 42.12 -19.92 -5.51
N ALA A 425 42.10 -20.06 -6.84
CA ALA A 425 40.95 -20.66 -7.53
C ALA A 425 40.74 -22.12 -7.09
N PHE A 426 39.49 -22.57 -7.11
CA PHE A 426 39.14 -23.96 -6.89
C PHE A 426 39.51 -24.77 -8.16
N PRO A 427 40.39 -25.77 -8.07
CA PRO A 427 40.95 -26.46 -9.24
C PRO A 427 39.99 -27.48 -9.86
N GLY A 428 38.99 -27.96 -9.12
CA GLY A 428 37.98 -28.91 -9.61
C GLY A 428 36.60 -28.27 -9.72
N SER A 429 35.81 -28.74 -10.68
CA SER A 429 34.38 -28.44 -10.80
C SER A 429 33.56 -29.71 -10.59
N LEU A 430 32.36 -29.56 -10.02
CA LEU A 430 31.38 -30.64 -9.97
C LEU A 430 30.23 -30.34 -10.93
N ALA A 431 29.79 -31.37 -11.64
CA ALA A 431 28.62 -31.29 -12.49
C ALA A 431 27.36 -31.19 -11.62
N LEU A 432 26.42 -30.33 -12.03
CA LEU A 432 25.07 -30.26 -11.48
C LEU A 432 24.09 -30.67 -12.59
N GLN A 433 23.12 -31.53 -12.27
CA GLN A 433 22.09 -31.92 -13.24
C GLN A 433 21.25 -30.74 -13.73
N ASN A 434 21.08 -29.73 -12.88
CA ASN A 434 20.32 -28.52 -13.16
C ASN A 434 20.87 -27.37 -12.29
N GLY A 435 21.54 -26.40 -12.92
CA GLY A 435 22.09 -25.22 -12.24
C GLY A 435 21.03 -24.22 -11.78
N ASN A 436 19.84 -24.24 -12.37
CA ASN A 436 18.78 -23.26 -12.05
C ASN A 436 17.73 -23.83 -11.07
N PHE A 437 17.95 -25.07 -10.59
CA PHE A 437 17.04 -25.84 -9.73
C PHE A 437 15.58 -25.95 -10.23
N ASN A 438 15.29 -25.53 -11.46
CA ASN A 438 13.98 -25.53 -12.09
C ASN A 438 14.08 -26.33 -13.40
N ALA A 439 13.54 -27.55 -13.43
CA ALA A 439 13.44 -28.32 -14.66
C ALA A 439 11.98 -28.29 -15.11
N ASN A 440 11.64 -27.30 -15.95
CA ASN A 440 10.48 -27.15 -16.84
C ASN A 440 9.07 -27.67 -16.42
N ALA A 441 8.05 -27.01 -16.97
CA ALA A 441 6.64 -27.33 -16.74
C ALA A 441 6.34 -28.81 -17.02
N TYR A 442 5.90 -29.55 -16.00
CA TYR A 442 5.35 -30.91 -16.09
C TYR A 442 6.31 -32.02 -16.57
N ASN A 443 7.39 -32.32 -15.85
CA ASN A 443 7.94 -33.69 -15.81
C ASN A 443 8.82 -33.93 -14.58
N SER A 444 8.25 -34.59 -13.57
CA SER A 444 8.89 -34.96 -12.31
C SER A 444 9.65 -36.29 -12.37
N GLN A 445 10.37 -36.63 -13.43
CA GLN A 445 11.13 -37.90 -13.47
C GLN A 445 12.60 -37.81 -13.05
N ASN A 446 13.24 -36.63 -13.05
CA ASN A 446 14.64 -36.49 -12.59
C ASN A 446 14.89 -35.32 -11.60
N SER A 447 13.87 -34.82 -10.90
CA SER A 447 14.07 -33.86 -9.78
C SER A 447 13.98 -34.61 -8.45
N THR A 448 15.10 -34.77 -7.76
CA THR A 448 15.24 -35.58 -6.53
C THR A 448 14.70 -34.89 -5.27
N ALA A 449 13.39 -34.63 -5.23
CA ALA A 449 12.68 -34.52 -3.95
C ALA A 449 12.48 -35.94 -3.38
N PRO A 450 12.60 -36.17 -2.06
CA PRO A 450 12.35 -37.48 -1.45
C PRO A 450 10.97 -38.04 -1.83
N ASN A 451 10.85 -39.37 -1.89
CA ASN A 451 9.59 -40.04 -2.25
C ASN A 451 8.43 -39.55 -1.35
N GLY A 452 7.43 -38.90 -1.97
CA GLY A 452 6.30 -38.27 -1.28
C GLY A 452 6.29 -36.73 -1.29
N TRP A 453 7.33 -36.08 -1.82
CA TRP A 453 7.41 -34.62 -1.89
C TRP A 453 7.25 -34.12 -3.33
N THR A 454 6.23 -33.30 -3.57
CA THR A 454 6.08 -32.56 -4.82
C THR A 454 7.04 -31.38 -4.81
N SER A 455 7.99 -31.32 -5.76
CA SER A 455 8.66 -30.07 -6.16
C SER A 455 7.66 -29.18 -6.89
N SER A 456 6.78 -28.58 -6.11
CA SER A 456 5.93 -27.46 -6.48
C SER A 456 5.64 -26.76 -5.17
N LEU A 457 6.01 -25.50 -5.08
CA LEU A 457 5.50 -24.67 -4.04
C LEU A 457 4.45 -23.73 -4.62
N VAL A 458 3.31 -24.33 -4.97
CA VAL A 458 2.06 -23.60 -5.20
C VAL A 458 1.00 -24.17 -4.28
N GLY A 459 0.51 -23.31 -3.39
CA GLY A 459 -0.83 -23.39 -2.80
C GLY A 459 -1.04 -22.03 -2.13
N ILE A 460 -1.96 -21.16 -2.54
CA ILE A 460 -3.36 -21.35 -2.92
C ILE A 460 -3.68 -20.35 -4.04
N ALA A 461 -4.43 -20.77 -5.07
CA ALA A 461 -5.14 -19.95 -6.06
C ALA A 461 -4.52 -18.58 -6.41
N GLY A 462 -3.43 -18.60 -7.17
CA GLY A 462 -2.83 -17.41 -7.72
C GLY A 462 -1.90 -17.75 -8.87
N ASN A 463 -2.44 -17.79 -10.08
CA ASN A 463 -1.63 -17.88 -11.28
C ASN A 463 -0.96 -16.51 -11.51
N TYR A 464 0.20 -16.26 -10.90
CA TYR A 464 0.91 -14.99 -11.02
C TYR A 464 2.03 -15.12 -12.05
N SER A 465 1.64 -15.16 -13.32
CA SER A 465 2.45 -15.29 -14.52
C SER A 465 3.35 -14.07 -14.80
N GLN A 466 4.08 -13.55 -13.81
CA GLN A 466 5.03 -12.44 -14.00
C GLN A 466 6.41 -12.98 -14.34
N LEU A 467 6.91 -12.56 -15.51
CA LEU A 467 8.25 -12.85 -16.01
C LEU A 467 9.28 -11.98 -15.25
N ILE A 468 10.41 -12.58 -14.87
CA ILE A 468 11.58 -11.84 -14.41
C ILE A 468 12.26 -11.22 -15.65
N PRO A 469 12.54 -9.90 -15.69
CA PRO A 469 13.26 -9.32 -16.81
C PRO A 469 14.62 -10.01 -17.02
N ASN A 470 14.91 -10.42 -18.25
CA ASN A 470 16.11 -11.19 -18.67
C ASN A 470 16.15 -12.69 -18.30
N LEU A 471 15.11 -13.25 -17.67
CA LEU A 471 15.00 -14.68 -17.38
C LEU A 471 13.62 -15.21 -17.82
N THR A 472 13.49 -15.54 -19.11
CA THR A 472 12.27 -16.15 -19.66
C THR A 472 12.10 -17.60 -19.15
N ASN A 473 10.92 -17.94 -18.63
CA ASN A 473 10.49 -19.30 -18.19
C ASN A 473 10.90 -19.82 -16.80
N LEU A 474 11.34 -18.97 -15.86
CA LEU A 474 11.68 -19.41 -14.50
C LEU A 474 10.64 -18.93 -13.45
N PRO A 475 9.85 -19.84 -12.83
CA PRO A 475 9.02 -19.48 -11.68
C PRO A 475 9.87 -19.35 -10.40
N ALA A 476 9.69 -18.25 -9.65
CA ALA A 476 10.30 -18.03 -8.34
C ALA A 476 9.62 -18.90 -7.26
N LEU A 477 10.36 -19.70 -6.48
CA LEU A 477 9.75 -20.64 -5.53
C LEU A 477 10.60 -20.90 -4.27
N PHE A 478 10.17 -20.34 -3.13
CA PHE A 478 10.42 -20.87 -1.77
C PHE A 478 9.30 -20.42 -0.81
N TRP A 479 8.68 -21.32 -0.04
CA TRP A 479 7.74 -21.05 1.08
C TRP A 479 7.99 -22.11 2.14
N GLY A 480 7.99 -21.68 3.40
CA GLY A 480 8.27 -22.51 4.56
C GLY A 480 7.01 -22.80 5.37
N ARG A 481 6.83 -24.07 5.74
CA ARG A 481 6.49 -24.45 7.12
C ARG A 481 7.00 -25.87 7.39
N SER A 482 8.23 -25.94 7.88
CA SER A 482 8.91 -27.15 8.36
C SER A 482 9.37 -28.14 7.28
N GLY A 483 10.68 -28.45 7.27
CA GLY A 483 11.26 -29.52 6.43
C GLY A 483 11.54 -29.16 4.97
N ASN A 484 11.42 -27.90 4.56
CA ASN A 484 11.50 -27.48 3.15
C ASN A 484 12.94 -27.13 2.76
N PHE A 485 13.61 -28.11 2.15
CA PHE A 485 14.88 -27.90 1.46
C PHE A 485 14.75 -28.26 -0.02
N ILE A 486 15.54 -27.61 -0.86
CA ILE A 486 15.86 -28.13 -2.18
C ILE A 486 17.17 -28.90 -2.08
N GLN A 487 17.24 -30.04 -2.75
CA GLN A 487 18.41 -30.88 -2.72
C GLN A 487 18.73 -31.40 -4.12
N GLN A 488 20.01 -31.42 -4.45
CA GLN A 488 20.52 -32.03 -5.67
C GLN A 488 21.53 -33.11 -5.29
N ASP A 489 21.22 -34.35 -5.67
CA ASP A 489 22.16 -35.46 -5.55
C ASP A 489 23.35 -35.21 -6.49
N LEU A 490 24.53 -35.03 -5.90
CA LEU A 490 25.75 -34.78 -6.65
C LEU A 490 26.38 -36.08 -7.14
N SER A 491 26.10 -37.21 -6.50
CA SER A 491 26.71 -38.49 -6.83
C SER A 491 26.27 -39.04 -8.19
N VAL A 492 25.09 -38.65 -8.66
CA VAL A 492 24.55 -39.09 -9.97
C VAL A 492 25.31 -38.44 -11.13
N ALA A 493 25.60 -37.13 -11.05
CA ALA A 493 26.34 -36.41 -12.09
C ALA A 493 27.86 -36.51 -11.90
N ASN A 494 28.32 -36.91 -10.71
CA ASN A 494 29.73 -37.01 -10.34
C ASN A 494 29.99 -38.43 -9.81
N ALA A 495 30.11 -39.39 -10.73
CA ALA A 495 30.28 -40.80 -10.38
C ALA A 495 31.44 -41.00 -9.39
N GLY A 496 31.18 -41.76 -8.32
CA GLY A 496 32.17 -42.08 -7.29
C GLY A 496 32.47 -40.95 -6.29
N LEU A 497 31.77 -39.81 -6.37
CA LEU A 497 31.93 -38.70 -5.43
C LEU A 497 31.44 -39.08 -4.04
N THR A 498 32.30 -38.86 -3.04
CA THR A 498 32.03 -39.07 -1.61
C THR A 498 32.58 -37.92 -0.78
N ALA A 499 32.01 -37.67 0.41
CA ALA A 499 32.35 -36.52 1.24
C ALA A 499 33.83 -36.46 1.64
N ASN A 500 34.43 -37.61 1.94
CA ASN A 500 35.83 -37.71 2.36
C ASN A 500 36.86 -37.42 1.25
N GLN A 501 36.42 -37.28 -0.01
CA GLN A 501 37.27 -36.88 -1.13
C GLN A 501 37.27 -35.36 -1.33
N LEU A 502 36.42 -34.62 -0.61
CA LEU A 502 36.36 -33.16 -0.64
C LEU A 502 37.06 -32.59 0.59
N THR A 503 37.80 -31.51 0.40
CA THR A 503 38.43 -30.71 1.47
C THR A 503 37.75 -29.36 1.65
N SER A 504 37.19 -28.80 0.59
CA SER A 504 36.34 -27.61 0.61
C SER A 504 35.40 -27.66 -0.58
N LEU A 505 34.18 -27.18 -0.38
CA LEU A 505 33.20 -26.97 -1.44
C LEU A 505 32.91 -25.48 -1.54
N SER A 506 32.92 -24.96 -2.77
CA SER A 506 32.48 -23.61 -3.13
C SER A 506 31.19 -23.71 -3.92
N VAL A 507 30.18 -22.97 -3.48
CA VAL A 507 28.88 -22.85 -4.12
C VAL A 507 28.74 -21.42 -4.60
N ALA A 508 28.75 -21.21 -5.91
CA ALA A 508 28.44 -19.93 -6.53
C ALA A 508 26.99 -19.94 -7.01
N PHE A 509 26.27 -18.83 -6.86
CA PHE A 509 24.88 -18.70 -7.29
C PHE A 509 24.47 -17.23 -7.32
N ASP A 510 23.47 -16.93 -8.14
CA ASP A 510 22.78 -15.65 -8.12
C ASP A 510 21.67 -15.72 -7.09
N ARG A 511 21.60 -14.73 -6.20
CA ARG A 511 20.55 -14.62 -5.18
C ARG A 511 19.80 -13.30 -5.31
N GLY A 512 18.52 -13.30 -4.99
CA GLY A 512 17.75 -12.07 -4.97
C GLY A 512 16.44 -12.19 -4.21
N TYR A 513 15.78 -11.05 -4.11
CA TYR A 513 14.52 -10.89 -3.43
C TYR A 513 13.42 -10.63 -4.46
N ARG A 514 12.25 -11.24 -4.29
CA ARG A 514 11.06 -10.88 -5.09
C ARG A 514 10.52 -9.55 -4.60
N ASN A 515 10.58 -8.53 -5.44
CA ASN A 515 10.16 -7.18 -5.08
C ASN A 515 8.66 -6.98 -5.36
N ASP A 516 7.78 -7.36 -4.42
CA ASP A 516 6.35 -7.04 -4.50
C ASP A 516 5.81 -6.35 -3.23
N THR A 517 4.61 -5.78 -3.32
CA THR A 517 4.01 -4.98 -2.24
C THR A 517 3.61 -5.80 -1.01
N VAL A 518 3.69 -7.12 -1.11
CA VAL A 518 3.27 -8.05 -0.07
C VAL A 518 4.51 -8.55 0.67
N THR A 519 5.60 -8.89 -0.05
CA THR A 519 6.88 -9.39 0.48
C THR A 519 7.65 -8.34 1.31
N ALA A 520 7.98 -8.65 2.58
CA ALA A 520 8.87 -7.83 3.41
C ALA A 520 9.69 -8.70 4.38
N GLY A 521 10.90 -8.24 4.73
CA GLY A 521 11.81 -8.84 5.71
C GLY A 521 12.97 -9.63 5.09
N ASP A 522 14.11 -9.62 5.78
CA ASP A 522 15.31 -10.36 5.37
C ASP A 522 15.08 -11.89 5.35
N ILE A 523 15.77 -12.61 4.45
CA ILE A 523 15.69 -14.07 4.35
C ILE A 523 17.03 -14.71 4.72
N VAL A 524 17.00 -15.68 5.63
CA VAL A 524 18.16 -16.50 5.99
C VAL A 524 18.00 -17.92 5.43
N LEU A 525 18.97 -18.36 4.62
CA LEU A 525 19.01 -19.71 4.06
C LEU A 525 20.27 -20.45 4.51
N ARG A 526 20.16 -21.75 4.76
CA ARG A 526 21.28 -22.68 4.98
C ARG A 526 21.67 -23.29 3.65
N VAL A 527 22.93 -23.13 3.24
CA VAL A 527 23.49 -23.85 2.09
C VAL A 527 24.51 -24.85 2.64
N SER A 528 24.32 -26.13 2.32
CA SER A 528 25.00 -27.22 3.04
C SER A 528 25.27 -28.44 2.17
N LEU A 529 26.31 -29.20 2.51
CA LEU A 529 26.62 -30.51 1.97
C LEU A 529 26.08 -31.58 2.90
N TRP A 530 25.32 -32.53 2.36
CA TRP A 530 24.68 -33.61 3.12
C TRP A 530 25.20 -34.97 2.68
N ASP A 531 25.29 -35.89 3.64
CA ASP A 531 25.46 -37.31 3.38
C ASP A 531 24.09 -37.94 3.15
N LEU A 532 23.87 -38.49 1.95
CA LEU A 532 22.61 -39.10 1.55
C LEU A 532 22.35 -40.45 2.21
N VAL A 533 23.40 -41.14 2.67
CA VAL A 533 23.27 -42.46 3.29
C VAL A 533 22.80 -42.32 4.73
N SER A 534 23.38 -41.36 5.46
CA SER A 534 23.03 -41.11 6.86
C SER A 534 21.95 -40.03 7.05
N ASP A 535 21.62 -39.28 5.99
CA ASP A 535 20.76 -38.09 6.01
C ASP A 535 21.20 -37.09 7.08
N THR A 536 22.50 -36.77 7.09
CA THR A 536 23.08 -35.81 8.04
C THR A 536 23.82 -34.70 7.31
N GLU A 537 23.73 -33.47 7.85
CA GLU A 537 24.53 -32.35 7.39
C GLU A 537 26.00 -32.61 7.71
N ILE A 538 26.85 -32.59 6.67
CA ILE A 538 28.30 -32.73 6.82
C ILE A 538 28.90 -31.38 7.22
N THR A 539 28.52 -30.33 6.48
CA THR A 539 29.01 -28.96 6.66
C THR A 539 28.09 -28.01 5.91
N GLY A 540 28.06 -26.74 6.28
CA GLY A 540 27.21 -25.75 5.65
C GLY A 540 27.37 -24.39 6.28
N ARG A 541 26.75 -23.38 5.66
CA ARG A 541 26.79 -21.99 6.08
C ARG A 541 25.48 -21.30 5.82
N ASP A 542 25.17 -20.32 6.65
CA ASP A 542 24.00 -19.47 6.45
C ASP A 542 24.36 -18.33 5.49
N ILE A 543 23.38 -17.94 4.68
CA ILE A 543 23.44 -16.77 3.82
C ILE A 543 22.25 -15.87 4.15
N LEU A 544 22.51 -14.57 4.10
CA LEU A 544 21.49 -13.54 4.21
C LEU A 544 21.12 -13.04 2.81
N ILE A 545 19.84 -12.95 2.52
CA ILE A 545 19.30 -12.18 1.41
C ILE A 545 18.62 -10.97 2.04
N GLU A 546 19.25 -9.81 1.90
CA GLU A 546 18.76 -8.54 2.45
C GLU A 546 17.47 -8.12 1.73
N ASP A 547 16.49 -7.63 2.50
CA ASP A 547 15.27 -7.04 1.96
C ASP A 547 15.57 -5.67 1.34
N THR A 548 15.44 -5.57 0.02
CA THR A 548 15.62 -4.32 -0.71
C THR A 548 14.42 -3.38 -0.63
N GLY A 549 13.33 -3.79 0.03
CA GLY A 549 12.06 -3.09 0.12
C GLY A 549 11.26 -3.08 -1.18
N VAL A 550 10.07 -2.45 -1.15
CA VAL A 550 9.21 -2.25 -2.33
C VAL A 550 9.80 -1.14 -3.19
N ILE A 551 10.54 -1.48 -4.26
CA ILE A 551 11.05 -0.46 -5.20
C ILE A 551 9.91 -0.05 -6.15
N ALA A 552 9.30 1.10 -5.89
CA ALA A 552 8.24 1.64 -6.72
C ALA A 552 8.71 1.87 -8.18
N GLY A 553 7.97 1.30 -9.14
CA GLY A 553 8.15 1.60 -10.57
C GLY A 553 9.09 0.68 -11.35
N ILE A 554 9.60 -0.41 -10.76
CA ILE A 554 10.44 -1.39 -11.47
C ILE A 554 9.95 -2.81 -11.19
N GLY A 555 9.37 -3.47 -12.19
CA GLY A 555 9.05 -4.91 -12.14
C GLY A 555 10.29 -5.80 -12.30
N SER A 556 11.41 -5.44 -11.68
CA SER A 556 12.70 -6.11 -11.88
C SER A 556 13.21 -6.65 -10.56
N ASN A 557 13.05 -7.96 -10.36
CA ASN A 557 13.80 -8.70 -9.33
C ASN A 557 15.30 -8.50 -9.63
N GLN A 558 16.06 -8.01 -8.67
CA GLN A 558 17.51 -7.85 -8.80
C GLN A 558 18.19 -9.10 -8.27
N LEU A 559 19.05 -9.70 -9.09
CA LEU A 559 19.91 -10.81 -8.69
C LEU A 559 21.33 -10.29 -8.44
N THR A 560 21.91 -10.74 -7.34
CA THR A 560 23.29 -10.46 -6.94
C THR A 560 24.06 -11.77 -6.94
N ALA A 561 25.08 -11.86 -7.79
CA ALA A 561 26.00 -12.99 -7.79
C ALA A 561 26.71 -13.08 -6.44
N THR A 562 26.73 -14.27 -5.86
CA THR A 562 27.44 -14.55 -4.63
C THR A 562 28.13 -15.89 -4.71
N SER A 563 29.13 -16.09 -3.86
CA SER A 563 29.71 -17.41 -3.63
C SER A 563 29.93 -17.59 -2.15
N ILE A 564 29.80 -18.82 -1.69
CA ILE A 564 30.19 -19.22 -0.35
C ILE A 564 31.10 -20.44 -0.48
N ALA A 565 32.07 -20.55 0.41
CA ALA A 565 32.84 -21.77 0.56
C ALA A 565 32.91 -22.18 2.02
N PHE A 566 32.84 -23.48 2.24
CA PHE A 566 32.97 -24.07 3.55
C PHE A 566 33.89 -25.29 3.51
N PRO A 567 34.72 -25.48 4.57
CA PRO A 567 35.59 -26.63 4.67
C PRO A 567 34.74 -27.90 4.80
N VAL A 568 35.19 -28.98 4.15
CA VAL A 568 34.61 -30.31 4.26
C VAL A 568 35.59 -31.17 5.04
N ALA A 569 35.22 -31.51 6.27
CA ALA A 569 36.00 -32.38 7.13
C ALA A 569 35.14 -33.59 7.51
N SER A 570 35.09 -34.59 6.63
CA SER A 570 34.28 -35.79 6.81
C SER A 570 35.06 -37.06 6.49
N ALA A 571 34.82 -38.11 7.27
CA ALA A 571 35.27 -39.46 6.96
C ALA A 571 34.20 -40.28 6.21
N SER A 572 33.02 -39.70 5.94
CA SER A 572 31.92 -40.41 5.28
C SER A 572 32.29 -40.78 3.84
N THR A 573 32.05 -42.06 3.52
CA THR A 573 32.12 -42.61 2.17
C THR A 573 30.74 -42.69 1.52
N GLY A 574 29.72 -42.04 2.10
CA GLY A 574 28.38 -41.96 1.56
C GLY A 574 28.30 -41.03 0.34
N ALA A 575 27.31 -41.27 -0.50
CA ALA A 575 26.93 -40.35 -1.58
C ALA A 575 26.52 -38.99 -0.98
N VAL A 576 26.77 -37.90 -1.70
CA VAL A 576 26.56 -36.54 -1.17
C VAL A 576 25.58 -35.72 -2.00
N ALA A 577 24.95 -34.75 -1.35
CA ALA A 577 24.06 -33.79 -2.00
C ALA A 577 24.30 -32.35 -1.55
N LEU A 578 24.09 -31.40 -2.47
CA LEU A 578 23.95 -29.99 -2.13
C LEU A 578 22.51 -29.77 -1.66
N ARG A 579 22.34 -29.18 -0.48
CA ARG A 579 21.04 -28.85 0.12
C ARG A 579 20.96 -27.36 0.46
N ILE A 580 19.90 -26.69 0.01
CA ILE A 580 19.56 -25.32 0.41
C ILE A 580 18.24 -25.36 1.18
N ALA A 581 18.26 -24.91 2.43
CA ALA A 581 17.13 -24.99 3.36
C ALA A 581 16.83 -23.63 3.98
N THR A 582 15.59 -23.39 4.40
CA THR A 582 15.24 -22.22 5.22
C THR A 582 15.70 -22.40 6.66
N VAL A 583 16.19 -21.34 7.31
CA VAL A 583 16.61 -21.35 8.72
C VAL A 583 15.63 -20.55 9.58
N GLU A 584 15.27 -21.08 10.74
CA GLU A 584 14.56 -20.36 11.81
C GLU A 584 15.58 -19.60 12.69
N PRO A 585 15.23 -18.44 13.27
CA PRO A 585 13.89 -17.89 13.38
C PRO A 585 13.53 -16.98 12.19
N LEU A 586 12.41 -17.29 11.55
CA LEU A 586 11.66 -16.29 10.81
C LEU A 586 11.21 -15.24 11.81
N LEU A 587 11.65 -14.00 11.60
CA LEU A 587 11.33 -12.85 12.45
C LEU A 587 9.81 -12.77 12.67
N ASN A 588 9.37 -12.96 13.91
CA ASN A 588 8.02 -12.83 14.46
C ASN A 588 6.89 -13.67 13.78
N THR A 589 5.94 -14.12 14.59
CA THR A 589 4.98 -15.18 14.26
C THR A 589 3.84 -14.80 13.31
N ASN A 590 3.89 -13.65 12.61
CA ASN A 590 2.78 -13.18 11.77
C ASN A 590 3.15 -12.41 10.48
N GLN A 591 4.42 -12.29 10.08
CA GLN A 591 4.80 -11.66 8.80
C GLN A 591 5.28 -12.70 7.78
N PHE A 592 4.33 -13.43 7.18
CA PHE A 592 4.62 -14.40 6.12
C PHE A 592 4.43 -13.77 4.74
N THR A 593 5.46 -13.15 4.17
CA THR A 593 5.37 -12.66 2.78
C THR A 593 6.65 -12.68 1.94
N ALA A 594 7.88 -12.83 2.47
CA ALA A 594 9.13 -12.78 1.68
C ALA A 594 9.36 -13.99 0.74
N THR A 595 9.91 -13.78 -0.48
CA THR A 595 10.27 -14.85 -1.44
C THR A 595 11.71 -14.68 -1.95
N ALA A 596 12.55 -15.69 -1.73
CA ALA A 596 13.91 -15.75 -2.25
C ALA A 596 13.96 -16.27 -3.71
N ILE A 597 14.92 -15.78 -4.47
CA ILE A 597 15.27 -16.27 -5.81
C ILE A 597 16.71 -16.75 -5.75
N ILE A 598 16.96 -17.97 -6.21
CA ILE A 598 18.29 -18.57 -6.37
C ILE A 598 18.39 -19.08 -7.80
N ASP A 599 19.47 -18.74 -8.50
CA ASP A 599 19.69 -19.13 -9.89
C ASP A 599 21.19 -19.32 -10.19
N ASN A 600 21.52 -19.84 -11.39
CA ASN A 600 22.89 -19.98 -11.89
C ASN A 600 23.85 -20.65 -10.90
N VAL A 601 23.40 -21.72 -10.25
CA VAL A 601 24.19 -22.43 -9.25
C VAL A 601 25.32 -23.20 -9.92
N GLY A 602 26.54 -23.01 -9.42
CA GLY A 602 27.76 -23.69 -9.85
C GLY A 602 28.55 -24.21 -8.66
N LEU A 603 29.19 -25.37 -8.85
CA LEU A 603 30.01 -26.02 -7.82
C LEU A 603 31.47 -26.12 -8.24
N ALA A 604 32.34 -25.70 -7.34
CA ALA A 604 33.78 -25.91 -7.44
C ALA A 604 34.32 -26.49 -6.12
N PHE A 605 35.41 -27.24 -6.19
CA PHE A 605 35.93 -27.94 -5.02
C PHE A 605 37.45 -28.02 -5.00
N THR A 606 37.99 -28.26 -3.80
CA THR A 606 39.35 -28.76 -3.58
C THR A 606 39.25 -30.13 -2.95
N GLY A 607 40.14 -31.07 -3.31
CA GLY A 607 40.13 -32.41 -2.73
C GLY A 607 40.85 -33.43 -3.59
N SER A 608 40.69 -34.70 -3.22
CA SER A 608 41.26 -35.84 -3.94
C SER A 608 40.27 -36.49 -4.91
N TYR A 609 39.05 -35.95 -5.04
CA TYR A 609 38.09 -36.46 -6.02
C TYR A 609 38.62 -36.25 -7.44
N VAL A 610 38.59 -37.33 -8.23
CA VAL A 610 38.95 -37.33 -9.65
C VAL A 610 37.72 -37.79 -10.43
N PRO A 611 37.04 -36.90 -11.18
CA PRO A 611 35.85 -37.27 -11.91
C PRO A 611 36.17 -38.34 -12.97
N SER A 612 35.28 -39.33 -13.10
CA SER A 612 35.33 -40.29 -14.21
C SER A 612 35.20 -39.52 -15.51
N ILE A 613 36.21 -39.56 -16.36
CA ILE A 613 36.28 -38.75 -17.57
C ILE A 613 35.20 -39.25 -18.55
N ASP A 614 34.09 -38.53 -18.67
CA ASP A 614 33.20 -38.66 -19.82
C ASP A 614 33.91 -38.07 -21.04
N ALA A 615 34.59 -38.94 -21.79
CA ALA A 615 35.32 -38.57 -22.98
C ALA A 615 34.40 -37.99 -24.07
N PHE A 616 33.14 -38.44 -24.13
CA PHE A 616 32.12 -37.91 -25.03
C PHE A 616 31.71 -36.51 -24.60
N GLY A 617 31.33 -36.31 -23.33
CA GLY A 617 30.93 -35.00 -22.81
C GLY A 617 32.04 -33.95 -22.91
N SER A 618 33.29 -34.34 -22.64
CA SER A 618 34.46 -33.46 -22.81
C SER A 618 34.68 -33.06 -24.26
N TRP A 619 34.48 -34.00 -25.20
CA TRP A 619 34.54 -33.72 -26.63
C TRP A 619 33.39 -32.84 -27.08
N ALA A 620 32.15 -33.09 -26.64
CA ALA A 620 30.96 -32.34 -27.04
C ALA A 620 31.10 -30.86 -26.67
N LEU A 621 31.58 -30.58 -25.45
CA LEU A 621 31.88 -29.22 -25.01
C LEU A 621 32.97 -28.57 -25.86
N ALA A 622 34.06 -29.29 -26.14
CA ALA A 622 35.16 -28.78 -26.97
C ALA A 622 34.74 -28.56 -28.44
N ALA A 623 33.76 -29.32 -28.92
CA ALA A 623 33.17 -29.18 -30.25
C ALA A 623 32.12 -28.06 -30.33
N GLY A 624 31.78 -27.42 -29.20
CA GLY A 624 30.87 -26.28 -29.14
C GLY A 624 29.39 -26.63 -28.98
N LEU A 625 29.07 -27.87 -28.57
CA LEU A 625 27.72 -28.32 -28.26
C LEU A 625 27.33 -27.89 -26.84
N ASP A 626 26.32 -27.02 -26.73
CA ASP A 626 25.90 -26.38 -25.48
C ASP A 626 24.43 -26.68 -25.12
N GLY A 627 23.75 -27.52 -25.90
CA GLY A 627 22.36 -27.91 -25.69
C GLY A 627 21.34 -26.88 -26.20
N THR A 628 21.79 -25.78 -26.82
CA THR A 628 20.89 -24.82 -27.47
C THR A 628 20.46 -25.31 -28.87
N PRO A 629 19.36 -24.77 -29.44
CA PRO A 629 18.89 -25.19 -30.77
C PRO A 629 19.96 -25.03 -31.86
N GLY A 630 20.26 -26.10 -32.60
CA GLY A 630 21.35 -26.17 -33.58
C GLY A 630 22.72 -26.48 -32.97
N LYS A 631 22.77 -26.84 -31.67
CA LYS A 631 23.94 -27.26 -30.89
C LYS A 631 23.56 -28.29 -29.83
N GLU A 632 22.56 -29.12 -30.14
CA GLU A 632 22.08 -30.20 -29.28
C GLU A 632 23.24 -31.15 -28.94
N ASN A 633 23.36 -31.52 -27.66
CA ASN A 633 24.57 -32.19 -27.14
C ASN A 633 24.33 -33.66 -26.75
N GLY A 634 23.17 -34.23 -27.06
CA GLY A 634 22.86 -35.62 -26.82
C GLY A 634 23.60 -36.56 -27.80
N PRO A 635 23.98 -37.78 -27.39
CA PRO A 635 24.68 -38.74 -28.25
C PRO A 635 23.94 -39.10 -29.55
N ALA A 636 22.61 -39.07 -29.53
CA ALA A 636 21.76 -39.41 -30.69
C ALA A 636 21.33 -38.18 -31.51
N ASP A 637 21.72 -36.97 -31.10
CA ASP A 637 21.37 -35.75 -31.81
C ASP A 637 22.24 -35.56 -33.06
N ASP A 638 21.71 -34.81 -34.02
CA ASP A 638 22.35 -34.45 -35.31
C ASP A 638 22.10 -32.95 -35.56
N PRO A 639 22.90 -32.06 -34.93
CA PRO A 639 22.67 -30.61 -34.95
C PRO A 639 22.82 -29.98 -36.33
N ASP A 640 23.77 -30.48 -37.13
CA ASP A 640 24.05 -29.96 -38.47
C ASP A 640 23.25 -30.64 -39.60
N LYS A 641 22.49 -31.68 -39.24
CA LYS A 641 21.50 -32.39 -40.09
C LYS A 641 22.12 -33.10 -41.25
N ASP A 642 23.31 -33.64 -41.04
CA ASP A 642 24.08 -34.33 -42.06
C ASP A 642 23.81 -35.85 -42.10
N GLY A 643 23.01 -36.33 -41.15
CA GLY A 643 22.60 -37.72 -40.97
C GLY A 643 23.51 -38.55 -40.08
N VAL A 644 24.55 -37.96 -39.49
CA VAL A 644 25.47 -38.60 -38.54
C VAL A 644 25.17 -38.10 -37.14
N THR A 645 25.11 -39.03 -36.17
CA THR A 645 24.85 -38.64 -34.78
C THR A 645 26.11 -38.12 -34.10
N ASN A 646 25.96 -37.22 -33.13
CA ASN A 646 27.07 -36.72 -32.30
C ASN A 646 27.98 -37.86 -31.78
N PHE A 647 27.40 -39.03 -31.42
CA PHE A 647 28.17 -40.19 -30.97
C PHE A 647 29.05 -40.79 -32.08
N ASP A 648 28.52 -40.94 -33.29
CA ASP A 648 29.29 -41.44 -34.43
C ASP A 648 30.38 -40.45 -34.84
N GLU A 649 30.12 -39.15 -34.71
CA GLU A 649 31.12 -38.10 -34.96
C GLU A 649 32.23 -38.11 -33.92
N PHE A 650 31.86 -38.27 -32.64
CA PHE A 650 32.81 -38.52 -31.57
C PHE A 650 33.64 -39.79 -31.83
N ALA A 651 33.03 -40.86 -32.34
CA ALA A 651 33.72 -42.12 -32.59
C ALA A 651 34.68 -42.05 -33.80
N PHE A 652 34.31 -41.36 -34.87
CA PHE A 652 35.04 -41.37 -36.16
C PHE A 652 35.69 -40.02 -36.54
N GLY A 653 35.69 -39.04 -35.63
CA GLY A 653 36.50 -37.83 -35.73
C GLY A 653 35.98 -36.78 -36.71
N SER A 654 34.66 -36.69 -36.89
CA SER A 654 34.01 -35.58 -37.61
C SER A 654 33.52 -34.48 -36.66
N GLY A 655 33.25 -33.29 -37.21
CA GLY A 655 32.78 -32.12 -36.48
C GLY A 655 31.25 -31.93 -36.51
N PRO A 656 30.59 -31.81 -35.35
CA PRO A 656 29.13 -31.89 -35.17
C PRO A 656 28.32 -30.64 -35.53
N LEU A 657 28.99 -29.61 -36.04
CA LEU A 657 28.39 -28.31 -36.37
C LEU A 657 28.60 -27.93 -37.84
N SER A 658 29.00 -28.89 -38.68
CA SER A 658 29.26 -28.64 -40.08
C SER A 658 28.87 -29.84 -40.93
N ALA A 659 27.75 -29.70 -41.64
CA ALA A 659 27.33 -30.68 -42.65
C ALA A 659 28.30 -30.84 -43.84
N SER A 660 29.47 -30.17 -43.83
CA SER A 660 30.56 -30.44 -44.77
C SER A 660 31.66 -31.35 -44.20
N SER A 661 31.71 -31.46 -42.88
CA SER A 661 32.54 -32.43 -42.17
C SER A 661 31.99 -33.84 -42.46
N ARG A 662 32.87 -34.83 -42.55
CA ARG A 662 32.52 -36.22 -42.84
C ARG A 662 33.30 -37.10 -41.87
N SER A 663 32.69 -38.19 -41.38
CA SER A 663 33.39 -39.20 -40.60
C SER A 663 34.64 -39.67 -41.35
N LEU A 664 35.76 -39.78 -40.65
CA LEU A 664 37.06 -40.02 -41.27
C LEU A 664 37.26 -41.52 -41.55
N VAL A 665 36.46 -42.02 -42.50
CA VAL A 665 36.41 -43.41 -42.92
C VAL A 665 36.51 -43.47 -44.43
N ALA A 666 37.46 -44.27 -44.95
CA ALA A 666 37.66 -44.40 -46.38
C ALA A 666 38.02 -45.83 -46.77
N ALA A 667 37.32 -46.36 -47.78
CA ALA A 667 37.69 -47.60 -48.44
C ALA A 667 38.66 -47.32 -49.59
N LEU A 668 39.67 -48.17 -49.76
CA LEU A 668 40.63 -48.07 -50.86
C LEU A 668 41.13 -49.45 -51.29
N THR A 669 41.88 -49.49 -52.39
CA THR A 669 42.64 -50.68 -52.76
C THR A 669 44.12 -50.35 -52.86
N ALA A 670 44.95 -51.11 -52.18
CA ALA A 670 46.41 -51.00 -52.23
C ALA A 670 47.03 -52.38 -52.10
N ASP A 671 48.26 -52.53 -52.55
CA ASP A 671 49.06 -53.73 -52.30
C ASP A 671 49.77 -53.55 -50.96
N THR A 672 49.34 -54.32 -49.96
CA THR A 672 49.87 -54.29 -48.59
C THR A 672 50.71 -55.53 -48.26
N THR A 673 50.82 -56.48 -49.19
CA THR A 673 51.54 -57.74 -49.01
C THR A 673 52.75 -57.92 -49.93
N SER A 674 53.01 -56.94 -50.81
CA SER A 674 54.12 -56.91 -51.78
C SER A 674 54.09 -58.05 -52.79
N ASP A 675 52.92 -58.58 -53.11
CA ASP A 675 52.73 -59.67 -54.06
C ASP A 675 52.18 -59.20 -55.42
N SER A 676 52.16 -57.88 -55.64
CA SER A 676 51.66 -57.19 -56.83
C SER A 676 50.14 -57.26 -57.03
N GLN A 677 49.41 -57.81 -56.06
CA GLN A 677 47.95 -57.84 -56.06
C GLN A 677 47.42 -56.83 -55.03
N LYS A 678 46.31 -56.16 -55.36
CA LYS A 678 45.70 -55.17 -54.48
C LYS A 678 44.63 -55.82 -53.61
N GLU A 679 44.60 -55.47 -52.33
CA GLU A 679 43.54 -55.86 -51.39
C GLU A 679 42.48 -54.76 -51.22
N LEU A 680 41.28 -55.14 -50.79
CA LEU A 680 40.27 -54.18 -50.33
C LEU A 680 40.55 -53.78 -48.89
N LEU A 681 40.75 -52.48 -48.67
CA LEU A 681 41.09 -51.90 -47.38
C LEU A 681 40.00 -50.95 -46.88
N LEU A 682 39.91 -50.80 -45.56
CA LEU A 682 39.14 -49.77 -44.88
C LEU A 682 40.05 -49.07 -43.87
N THR A 683 40.26 -47.77 -44.06
CA THR A 683 40.96 -46.92 -43.10
C THR A 683 39.94 -46.10 -42.33
N VAL A 684 39.99 -46.18 -41.00
CA VAL A 684 39.06 -45.52 -40.08
C VAL A 684 39.86 -44.71 -39.05
N ALA A 685 39.39 -43.51 -38.72
CA ALA A 685 39.82 -42.84 -37.50
C ALA A 685 39.13 -43.50 -36.30
N VAL A 686 39.88 -43.74 -35.24
CA VAL A 686 39.40 -44.26 -33.96
C VAL A 686 39.97 -43.41 -32.83
N ARG A 687 39.34 -43.43 -31.65
CA ARG A 687 39.89 -42.78 -30.45
C ARG A 687 41.28 -43.33 -30.14
N SER A 688 42.20 -42.45 -29.78
CA SER A 688 43.60 -42.80 -29.53
C SER A 688 43.72 -43.86 -28.43
N GLY A 689 44.49 -44.92 -28.69
CA GLY A 689 44.64 -46.03 -27.75
C GLY A 689 43.67 -47.20 -27.98
N ALA A 690 42.84 -47.13 -29.04
CA ALA A 690 42.03 -48.26 -29.47
C ALA A 690 42.90 -49.47 -29.86
N SER A 691 42.82 -50.53 -29.05
CA SER A 691 43.50 -51.80 -29.31
C SER A 691 42.51 -52.85 -29.81
N PHE A 692 42.67 -53.26 -31.07
CA PHE A 692 41.79 -54.24 -31.72
C PHE A 692 42.22 -55.67 -31.42
N ASN A 693 41.24 -56.55 -31.18
CA ASN A 693 41.49 -57.98 -30.98
C ASN A 693 41.74 -58.73 -32.31
N ALA A 694 42.41 -59.88 -32.21
CA ALA A 694 42.64 -60.78 -33.35
C ALA A 694 41.42 -61.69 -33.58
N SER A 695 40.30 -61.10 -34.00
CA SER A 695 39.04 -61.78 -34.33
C SER A 695 38.75 -61.70 -35.83
N ALA A 696 37.92 -62.61 -36.36
CA ALA A 696 37.41 -62.50 -37.73
C ALA A 696 36.57 -61.23 -37.97
N SER A 697 36.02 -60.65 -36.89
CA SER A 697 35.48 -59.29 -36.85
C SER A 697 36.19 -58.54 -35.73
N PRO A 698 37.31 -57.84 -36.02
CA PRO A 698 38.09 -57.13 -35.03
C PRO A 698 37.23 -56.10 -34.27
N SER A 699 37.39 -56.06 -32.95
CA SER A 699 36.75 -55.07 -32.09
C SER A 699 37.73 -54.45 -31.11
N ALA A 700 37.46 -53.20 -30.72
CA ALA A 700 38.21 -52.45 -29.72
C ALA A 700 37.23 -51.66 -28.84
N THR A 701 37.59 -51.46 -27.57
CA THR A 701 36.84 -50.60 -26.65
C THR A 701 37.76 -49.55 -26.06
N VAL A 702 37.40 -48.28 -26.19
CA VAL A 702 38.16 -47.13 -25.66
C VAL A 702 37.21 -45.94 -25.52
N ASP A 703 37.40 -45.06 -24.53
CA ASP A 703 36.63 -43.82 -24.35
C ASP A 703 35.09 -44.01 -24.38
N GLY A 704 34.59 -45.16 -23.91
CA GLY A 704 33.16 -45.49 -23.94
C GLY A 704 32.62 -45.92 -25.31
N VAL A 705 33.47 -46.04 -26.33
CA VAL A 705 33.14 -46.50 -27.68
C VAL A 705 33.60 -47.95 -27.90
N VAL A 706 32.70 -48.79 -28.40
CA VAL A 706 32.99 -50.13 -28.92
C VAL A 706 33.01 -50.10 -30.44
N TYR A 707 34.20 -50.20 -31.02
CA TYR A 707 34.39 -50.33 -32.47
C TYR A 707 34.22 -51.79 -32.90
N GLN A 708 33.54 -52.02 -34.02
CA GLN A 708 33.47 -53.32 -34.68
C GLN A 708 33.76 -53.18 -36.17
N LEU A 709 34.68 -54.00 -36.68
CA LEU A 709 35.06 -54.06 -38.09
C LEU A 709 34.53 -55.35 -38.69
N GLN A 710 33.80 -55.22 -39.80
CA GLN A 710 33.07 -56.34 -40.37
C GLN A 710 33.19 -56.37 -41.88
N GLY A 711 33.31 -57.58 -42.44
CA GLY A 711 33.44 -57.82 -43.87
C GLY A 711 32.26 -58.58 -44.44
N SER A 712 31.91 -58.33 -45.70
CA SER A 712 30.86 -59.05 -46.43
C SER A 712 31.29 -59.32 -47.87
N ALA A 713 30.85 -60.43 -48.46
CA ALA A 713 31.05 -60.70 -49.89
C ALA A 713 29.89 -60.16 -50.77
N SER A 714 28.70 -59.94 -50.18
CA SER A 714 27.43 -59.76 -50.92
C SER A 714 26.50 -58.69 -50.35
N LEU A 715 26.88 -58.00 -49.26
CA LEU A 715 26.03 -57.11 -48.44
C LEU A 715 24.90 -57.80 -47.66
N THR A 716 24.67 -59.10 -47.82
CA THR A 716 23.58 -59.81 -47.13
C THR A 716 23.95 -60.24 -45.72
N ALA A 717 25.20 -60.68 -45.50
CA ALA A 717 25.74 -61.05 -44.20
C ALA A 717 27.17 -60.50 -44.07
N PHE A 718 27.53 -60.07 -42.86
CA PHE A 718 28.84 -59.50 -42.53
C PHE A 718 29.71 -60.54 -41.80
N ASP A 719 29.95 -61.67 -42.46
CA ASP A 719 30.60 -62.87 -41.92
C ASP A 719 32.01 -63.11 -42.48
N GLN A 720 32.51 -62.22 -43.34
CA GLN A 720 33.84 -62.36 -43.91
C GLN A 720 34.89 -61.92 -42.89
N THR A 721 36.01 -62.63 -42.90
CA THR A 721 37.15 -62.32 -42.03
C THR A 721 37.77 -60.98 -42.42
N VAL A 722 37.92 -60.10 -41.44
CA VAL A 722 38.66 -58.84 -41.55
C VAL A 722 39.98 -58.99 -40.82
N GLU A 723 41.07 -58.68 -41.51
CA GLU A 723 42.42 -58.74 -40.94
C GLU A 723 42.92 -57.32 -40.65
N GLY A 724 43.57 -57.14 -39.50
CA GLY A 724 44.15 -55.86 -39.10
C GLY A 724 44.00 -55.58 -37.60
N PRO A 725 44.40 -54.38 -37.14
CA PRO A 725 44.91 -53.28 -37.95
C PRO A 725 46.31 -53.57 -38.51
N LEU A 726 46.62 -53.03 -39.68
CA LEU A 726 47.97 -53.07 -40.25
C LEU A 726 48.96 -52.31 -39.37
N ALA A 727 50.21 -52.79 -39.29
CA ALA A 727 51.27 -52.17 -38.48
C ALA A 727 51.58 -50.72 -38.91
N THR A 728 51.39 -50.41 -40.19
CA THR A 728 51.44 -49.04 -40.72
C THR A 728 50.12 -48.76 -41.44
N PRO A 729 49.32 -47.78 -40.99
CA PRO A 729 48.06 -47.42 -41.65
C PRO A 729 48.30 -46.92 -43.07
N VAL A 730 47.42 -47.29 -43.99
CA VAL A 730 47.40 -46.78 -45.37
C VAL A 730 46.39 -45.65 -45.45
N ILE A 731 46.88 -44.42 -45.60
CA ILE A 731 46.03 -43.22 -45.60
C ILE A 731 45.75 -42.79 -47.05
N PRO A 732 44.51 -42.93 -47.56
CA PRO A 732 44.17 -42.47 -48.91
C PRO A 732 44.12 -40.93 -48.97
N SER A 733 44.30 -40.36 -50.17
CA SER A 733 44.23 -38.90 -50.39
C SER A 733 42.86 -38.28 -50.12
N SER A 734 41.82 -39.10 -49.96
CA SER A 734 40.47 -38.67 -49.56
C SER A 734 40.36 -38.37 -48.06
N LEU A 735 41.36 -38.77 -47.26
CA LEU A 735 41.45 -38.43 -45.84
C LEU A 735 42.59 -37.42 -45.60
N PRO A 736 42.49 -36.58 -44.55
CA PRO A 736 43.62 -35.79 -44.08
C PRO A 736 44.86 -36.66 -43.81
N ALA A 737 46.05 -36.11 -44.03
CA ALA A 737 47.32 -36.83 -43.81
C ALA A 737 47.56 -37.22 -42.35
N SER A 738 46.87 -36.56 -41.40
CA SER A 738 46.87 -36.91 -39.98
C SER A 738 45.47 -36.68 -39.41
N PRO A 739 45.00 -37.56 -38.51
CA PRO A 739 43.69 -37.40 -37.91
C PRO A 739 43.71 -36.25 -36.87
N PRO A 740 42.53 -35.74 -36.46
CA PRO A 740 42.43 -34.75 -35.40
C PRO A 740 43.04 -35.20 -34.07
N ALA A 741 43.37 -34.25 -33.20
CA ALA A 741 43.88 -34.55 -31.85
C ALA A 741 42.89 -35.46 -31.10
N GLY A 742 43.41 -36.50 -30.44
CA GLY A 742 42.60 -37.52 -29.77
C GLY A 742 42.21 -38.71 -30.66
N TYR A 743 42.57 -38.72 -31.94
CA TYR A 743 42.28 -39.82 -32.87
C TYR A 743 43.56 -40.41 -33.49
N GLU A 744 43.46 -41.65 -33.95
CA GLU A 744 44.49 -42.33 -34.74
C GLU A 744 43.86 -43.08 -35.93
N TYR A 745 44.57 -43.19 -37.05
CA TYR A 745 44.12 -44.00 -38.18
C TYR A 745 44.48 -45.47 -37.98
N LYS A 746 43.53 -46.36 -38.25
CA LYS A 746 43.75 -47.80 -38.34
C LYS A 746 43.26 -48.29 -39.70
N THR A 747 44.04 -49.16 -40.34
CA THR A 747 43.68 -49.76 -41.63
C THR A 747 43.45 -51.25 -41.48
N PHE A 748 42.34 -51.72 -42.02
CA PHE A 748 41.93 -53.12 -42.02
C PHE A 748 41.77 -53.59 -43.46
N ARG A 749 41.92 -54.90 -43.68
CA ARG A 749 41.76 -55.52 -45.00
C ARG A 749 40.74 -56.65 -44.96
N LEU A 750 40.03 -56.85 -46.06
CA LEU A 750 39.15 -58.00 -46.22
C LEU A 750 39.99 -59.23 -46.58
N ALA A 751 39.91 -60.30 -45.79
CA ALA A 751 40.63 -61.54 -46.06
C ALA A 751 40.23 -62.12 -47.42
N GLY A 752 41.21 -62.58 -48.20
CA GLY A 752 40.97 -63.18 -49.52
C GLY A 752 40.57 -62.19 -50.62
N SER A 753 40.62 -60.87 -50.39
CA SER A 753 40.35 -59.84 -51.41
C SER A 753 41.50 -59.65 -52.43
N ASN A 754 42.55 -60.45 -52.30
CA ASN A 754 43.76 -60.33 -53.09
C ASN A 754 43.51 -60.56 -54.59
N GLY A 755 43.89 -59.59 -55.41
CA GLY A 755 43.72 -59.67 -56.87
C GLY A 755 42.26 -59.52 -57.32
N LEU A 756 41.34 -59.21 -56.40
CA LEU A 756 39.90 -59.02 -56.66
C LEU A 756 39.45 -57.61 -56.21
N PRO A 757 39.90 -56.52 -56.87
CA PRO A 757 39.56 -55.16 -56.49
C PRO A 757 38.09 -54.84 -56.86
N SER A 758 37.11 -55.45 -56.18
CA SER A 758 35.65 -55.17 -56.21
C SER A 758 34.76 -56.30 -55.64
N ARG A 759 35.31 -57.43 -55.16
CA ARG A 759 34.48 -58.51 -54.57
C ARG A 759 34.50 -58.45 -53.05
N GLY A 760 33.66 -57.57 -52.49
CA GLY A 760 33.39 -57.52 -51.06
C GLY A 760 33.17 -56.10 -50.53
N PHE A 761 32.78 -56.03 -49.26
CA PHE A 761 32.39 -54.82 -48.55
C PHE A 761 33.02 -54.86 -47.17
N LEU A 762 33.54 -53.72 -46.72
CA LEU A 762 34.01 -53.52 -45.35
C LEU A 762 33.17 -52.41 -44.71
N ARG A 763 32.85 -52.56 -43.43
CA ARG A 763 32.26 -51.48 -42.63
C ARG A 763 32.89 -51.40 -41.26
N ALA A 764 32.83 -50.21 -40.68
CA ALA A 764 33.07 -49.96 -39.28
C ALA A 764 31.77 -49.49 -38.64
N SER A 765 31.51 -49.93 -37.40
CA SER A 765 30.43 -49.42 -36.57
C SER A 765 30.95 -49.08 -35.18
N ALA A 766 30.38 -48.04 -34.59
CA ALA A 766 30.61 -47.64 -33.21
C ALA A 766 29.35 -47.92 -32.40
N LEU A 767 29.52 -48.41 -31.16
CA LEU A 767 28.43 -48.63 -30.21
C LEU A 767 28.84 -48.08 -28.85
N PRO A 768 27.91 -47.52 -28.05
CA PRO A 768 28.20 -47.15 -26.68
C PRO A 768 28.44 -48.40 -25.82
N VAL A 769 29.34 -48.30 -24.84
CA VAL A 769 29.44 -49.28 -23.75
C VAL A 769 28.18 -49.13 -22.90
N LEU A 770 27.36 -50.19 -22.83
CA LEU A 770 26.13 -50.25 -22.02
C LEU A 770 26.42 -50.39 -20.52
#